data_AF-A0A5C9BSS9-F1
#
_entry.id   AF-A0A5C9BSS9-F1
#
_cell.length_a   1.000
_cell.length_b   1.000
_cell.length_c   1.000
_cell.angle_alpha   90.00
_cell.angle_beta   90.00
_cell.angle_gamma   90.00
#
_symmetry.space_group_name_H-M   'P 1'
#
loop_
_entity.id
_entity.type
_entity.pdbx_description
1 polymer ?
#
loop_
_entity_poly.entity_id
_entity_poly.type
_entity_poly.pdbx_seq_one_letter_code
_entity_poly.pdbx_strand_id
1 'polypeptide(L)'
;MGIYFHNGSTISATGTGGITLFGTGGSSGAGGSNRGARIASGAAITTNSGDISITGIGAWSSDGLQVAGGASVQSATGNVALSGTSGDGSNTDGTWIGEAGTTVTSGGGMTITGTSIATAGSGNHGVVIDMGAKVSATGLMMLNGSAGAGASDAVLLSGAPVGGVVNAATGLSITGMGDVVVDAGSIINVGTGNANISTDRNILFAANSSLASSAGAVNISLNPGNDGGIRGGIYLDTGSSIASNGGNIQMGSASIRALGNGTVTGGITFNSGITVLGDIAAGAGNVTMYGEGATGFVQGDGVALMGGLLSSNGTVTIDGISHAWHANSGCYLVCDFVAGVHFANAGVRLTTATGTVNVTGVNTAAGVRAQGVTVNAATIETTGTGTLTLNGTSTPMPDTNWGVGILFGGTVRTTAAGGGALTLTGSASPADGGIILLGGNVASAGGEIRMTSLAGGMALDSASLVGGAGSGNILMKVSDASQFTVLNGSVVNADTSVLTLSLAGGPASDNGNSITAGALRLLGTGTFNLGGSNNNVGTLAANVTGNVAYRDTDGFAIGSVTSFDGTGTTTTTGVAATDATFNAGGAITTSIGTVTANTLDVVSAGGIALNTAVGSIHTSNTGAGNTLISNTGALTITGMTETSGSITLNNAGSVAVTGGMSANGATLTTSGIALTASGAASDISITGAGGANTYSGAISLNAGQDIVHTGGAQQINSYGGAITLTAGRDILHTGSTTNQINTFSGAMMLMAGRDIIHADADQINSYSGAMLLMAGRDFAHSGAAGQINNNSGSLAITAGQDFTHSASGQINTNSGALNLTAGRGFTHSGSGQINTSSGAMTIGVTGNFLYTGSGQVNTSSGAQLIAVGGDLTVSGGSSRISSGGGQTIAARDLFVGPAGGRLIAYSGAQNITASRDMSAVMNGGSAYIESQSGLQTITVGRDLLVQVTNSAGGTEAHIEGGAGQVITVGGNLTMNALDNDQTRINANGGDQAITVGGNMTLNAAQDIAHVQSLYGTQTVTVRGNLDLLGSSAYMRGALGQAITVGGNLNSQGGRISSGAAAALQVGNDLILAGGQVWSDGPLTGSVGRDVSITGAPNRLTGLFGTPDIGSAASPFSVGGVIRLNDGSTGGGAEIHSGLPYSIWIHFPNLTGGGYFVNGVEGAVSGGLSGFYANGLPAVLDSNLHITYRPLAIISQPVLDFIAQSSFAPAVFPVNTLQPPNVNLLLAAAPPGAGEEQERDDPDLAN
;
A
#
# COMPACT_ATOMS: atom_id res chain seq x y z
N MET A 1 -104.07 -20.01 -1.94
CA MET A 1 -103.38 -19.21 -0.90
C MET A 1 -104.07 -19.43 0.45
N GLY A 2 -103.34 -19.48 1.56
CA GLY A 2 -103.91 -19.61 2.89
C GLY A 2 -104.55 -18.30 3.38
N ILE A 3 -103.77 -17.22 3.37
CA ILE A 3 -104.22 -15.85 3.66
C ILE A 3 -103.86 -14.96 2.47
N TYR A 4 -104.79 -14.13 1.99
CA TYR A 4 -104.54 -13.18 0.91
C TYR A 4 -105.19 -11.82 1.18
N PHE A 5 -104.38 -10.78 1.37
CA PHE A 5 -104.82 -9.39 1.43
C PHE A 5 -104.43 -8.67 0.14
N HIS A 6 -105.39 -7.98 -0.49
CA HIS A 6 -105.20 -7.32 -1.78
C HIS A 6 -106.07 -6.06 -1.93
N ASN A 7 -105.90 -5.31 -3.02
CA ASN A 7 -106.68 -4.11 -3.38
C ASN A 7 -106.82 -3.08 -2.23
N GLY A 8 -105.74 -2.77 -1.52
CA GLY A 8 -105.75 -1.76 -0.45
C GLY A 8 -106.39 -2.22 0.87
N SER A 9 -106.65 -3.51 1.05
CA SER A 9 -107.22 -4.05 2.31
C SER A 9 -106.40 -3.65 3.53
N THR A 10 -107.06 -3.26 4.63
CA THR A 10 -106.39 -2.80 5.86
C THR A 10 -106.75 -3.68 7.06
N ILE A 11 -105.74 -4.13 7.81
CA ILE A 11 -105.89 -4.66 9.17
C ILE A 11 -105.18 -3.70 10.12
N SER A 12 -105.87 -3.25 11.16
CA SER A 12 -105.28 -2.35 12.13
C SER A 12 -105.68 -2.73 13.55
N ALA A 13 -104.71 -2.73 14.47
CA ALA A 13 -104.97 -2.80 15.90
C ALA A 13 -104.63 -1.46 16.56
N THR A 14 -105.62 -0.86 17.23
CA THR A 14 -105.46 0.40 17.96
C THR A 14 -105.01 0.11 19.40
N GLY A 15 -103.96 0.80 19.88
CA GLY A 15 -103.36 0.56 21.20
C GLY A 15 -102.29 -0.55 21.21
N THR A 16 -102.31 -1.41 22.24
CA THR A 16 -101.30 -2.46 22.50
C THR A 16 -101.62 -3.83 21.90
N GLY A 17 -102.74 -3.99 21.19
CA GLY A 17 -103.15 -5.26 20.60
C GLY A 17 -102.20 -5.71 19.49
N GLY A 18 -101.74 -6.96 19.55
CA GLY A 18 -100.93 -7.57 18.49
C GLY A 18 -101.78 -8.15 17.35
N ILE A 19 -101.15 -8.38 16.21
CA ILE A 19 -101.76 -9.03 15.04
C ILE A 19 -100.98 -10.31 14.73
N THR A 20 -101.63 -11.47 14.83
CA THR A 20 -101.04 -12.77 14.46
C THR A 20 -101.81 -13.38 13.30
N LEU A 21 -101.12 -13.74 12.23
CA LEU A 21 -101.68 -14.33 11.02
C LEU A 21 -100.96 -15.64 10.72
N PHE A 22 -101.70 -16.72 10.52
CA PHE A 22 -101.15 -18.03 10.16
C PHE A 22 -101.87 -18.56 8.92
N GLY A 23 -101.15 -18.63 7.80
CA GLY A 23 -101.68 -19.07 6.51
C GLY A 23 -100.96 -20.30 5.99
N THR A 24 -101.71 -21.33 5.62
CA THR A 24 -101.19 -22.54 4.97
C THR A 24 -101.77 -22.68 3.57
N GLY A 25 -100.92 -22.84 2.56
CA GLY A 25 -101.30 -23.07 1.18
C GLY A 25 -102.02 -24.41 0.99
N GLY A 26 -102.88 -24.49 -0.02
CA GLY A 26 -103.61 -25.72 -0.34
C GLY A 26 -102.71 -26.79 -0.95
N SER A 27 -102.93 -28.06 -0.58
CA SER A 27 -102.08 -29.20 -0.94
C SER A 27 -102.25 -29.70 -2.40
N SER A 28 -103.24 -29.20 -3.14
CA SER A 28 -103.65 -29.76 -4.44
C SER A 28 -103.55 -28.76 -5.60
N GLY A 29 -102.62 -28.97 -6.53
CA GLY A 29 -102.70 -28.46 -7.90
C GLY A 29 -101.44 -27.75 -8.41
N ALA A 30 -101.00 -28.11 -9.62
CA ALA A 30 -99.86 -27.55 -10.36
C ALA A 30 -100.03 -26.07 -10.82
N GLY A 31 -100.94 -25.31 -10.21
CA GLY A 31 -101.21 -23.90 -10.53
C GLY A 31 -100.52 -22.98 -9.51
N GLY A 32 -99.53 -22.19 -9.95
CA GLY A 32 -98.58 -21.42 -9.13
C GLY A 32 -99.13 -20.26 -8.29
N SER A 33 -100.09 -20.50 -7.38
CA SER A 33 -100.55 -19.52 -6.38
C SER A 33 -101.00 -20.16 -5.07
N ASN A 34 -100.21 -21.12 -4.58
CA ASN A 34 -100.44 -21.85 -3.34
C ASN A 34 -99.62 -21.27 -2.17
N ARG A 35 -99.51 -19.94 -2.12
CA ARG A 35 -98.76 -19.24 -1.05
C ARG A 35 -99.42 -19.43 0.31
N GLY A 36 -98.62 -19.52 1.36
CA GLY A 36 -99.11 -19.60 2.74
C GLY A 36 -99.84 -18.32 3.12
N ALA A 37 -99.13 -17.19 3.03
CA ALA A 37 -99.70 -15.85 3.21
C ALA A 37 -99.21 -14.90 2.12
N ARG A 38 -100.10 -14.05 1.60
CA ARG A 38 -99.78 -13.00 0.63
C ARG A 38 -100.42 -11.67 1.03
N ILE A 39 -99.62 -10.60 1.11
CA ILE A 39 -100.06 -9.22 1.33
C ILE A 39 -99.63 -8.43 0.09
N ALA A 40 -100.58 -7.90 -0.68
CA ALA A 40 -100.30 -7.33 -1.99
C ALA A 40 -101.14 -6.08 -2.32
N SER A 41 -100.80 -5.41 -3.43
CA SER A 41 -101.62 -4.39 -4.08
C SER A 41 -102.07 -3.27 -3.12
N GLY A 42 -101.12 -2.68 -2.40
CA GLY A 42 -101.37 -1.59 -1.45
C GLY A 42 -102.01 -1.99 -0.12
N ALA A 43 -102.18 -3.29 0.16
CA ALA A 43 -102.73 -3.74 1.43
C ALA A 43 -101.84 -3.35 2.62
N ALA A 44 -102.46 -3.03 3.76
CA ALA A 44 -101.75 -2.55 4.95
C ALA A 44 -102.12 -3.34 6.22
N ILE A 45 -101.11 -3.75 6.98
CA ILE A 45 -101.23 -4.36 8.31
C ILE A 45 -100.51 -3.44 9.29
N THR A 46 -101.23 -2.85 10.24
CA THR A 46 -100.70 -1.78 11.09
C THR A 46 -101.02 -1.98 12.57
N THR A 47 -100.07 -1.66 13.45
CA THR A 47 -100.29 -1.57 14.91
C THR A 47 -99.56 -0.35 15.48
N ASN A 48 -100.07 0.24 16.57
CA ASN A 48 -99.36 1.31 17.27
C ASN A 48 -98.21 0.75 18.11
N SER A 49 -98.52 -0.16 19.03
CA SER A 49 -97.48 -0.73 19.94
C SER A 49 -97.53 -2.25 20.09
N GLY A 50 -98.46 -2.93 19.42
CA GLY A 50 -98.55 -4.38 19.44
C GLY A 50 -97.60 -5.04 18.44
N ASP A 51 -97.22 -6.28 18.71
CA ASP A 51 -96.39 -7.07 17.80
C ASP A 51 -97.21 -7.52 16.57
N ILE A 52 -96.57 -7.61 15.41
CA ILE A 52 -97.13 -8.22 14.20
C ILE A 52 -96.37 -9.52 13.92
N SER A 53 -97.06 -10.65 13.86
CA SER A 53 -96.50 -11.95 13.52
C SER A 53 -97.26 -12.57 12.35
N ILE A 54 -96.57 -12.85 11.24
CA ILE A 54 -97.16 -13.46 10.04
C ILE A 54 -96.38 -14.71 9.71
N THR A 55 -97.05 -15.86 9.74
CA THR A 55 -96.49 -17.14 9.35
C THR A 55 -97.21 -17.67 8.12
N GLY A 56 -96.44 -17.94 7.05
CA GLY A 56 -96.93 -18.52 5.81
C GLY A 56 -96.24 -19.85 5.51
N ILE A 57 -97.01 -20.92 5.32
CA ILE A 57 -96.50 -22.21 4.83
C ILE A 57 -97.07 -22.43 3.43
N GLY A 58 -96.24 -22.34 2.40
CA GLY A 58 -96.59 -22.59 1.01
C GLY A 58 -96.72 -24.08 0.70
N ALA A 59 -97.27 -24.41 -0.46
CA ALA A 59 -97.30 -25.77 -0.99
C ALA A 59 -96.86 -25.77 -2.46
N TRP A 60 -96.17 -26.83 -2.92
CA TRP A 60 -95.64 -26.96 -4.29
C TRP A 60 -94.79 -25.75 -4.75
N SER A 61 -94.85 -25.34 -6.03
CA SER A 61 -94.15 -24.18 -6.59
C SER A 61 -94.74 -22.84 -6.12
N SER A 62 -94.70 -22.52 -4.82
CA SER A 62 -95.17 -21.24 -4.30
C SER A 62 -94.41 -20.81 -3.04
N ASP A 63 -94.34 -19.48 -2.84
CA ASP A 63 -93.70 -18.86 -1.68
C ASP A 63 -94.40 -19.21 -0.37
N GLY A 64 -93.65 -19.25 0.73
CA GLY A 64 -94.22 -19.40 2.07
C GLY A 64 -95.02 -18.16 2.47
N LEU A 65 -94.33 -17.03 2.51
CA LEU A 65 -94.88 -15.71 2.80
C LEU A 65 -94.46 -14.73 1.70
N GLN A 66 -95.42 -13.94 1.19
CA GLN A 66 -95.15 -12.90 0.21
C GLN A 66 -95.73 -11.55 0.65
N VAL A 67 -94.92 -10.49 0.62
CA VAL A 67 -95.33 -9.10 0.84
C VAL A 67 -94.92 -8.29 -0.40
N ALA A 68 -95.88 -7.78 -1.17
CA ALA A 68 -95.60 -7.21 -2.49
C ALA A 68 -96.53 -6.07 -2.91
N GLY A 69 -96.31 -5.49 -4.10
CA GLY A 69 -97.22 -4.58 -4.78
C GLY A 69 -97.62 -3.34 -3.99
N GLY A 70 -96.66 -2.69 -3.30
CA GLY A 70 -96.93 -1.50 -2.49
C GLY A 70 -97.53 -1.79 -1.12
N ALA A 71 -97.50 -3.05 -0.66
CA ALA A 71 -98.04 -3.43 0.65
C ALA A 71 -97.25 -2.80 1.82
N SER A 72 -97.92 -2.56 2.94
CA SER A 72 -97.31 -2.00 4.16
C SER A 72 -97.54 -2.89 5.37
N VAL A 73 -96.49 -3.38 6.02
CA VAL A 73 -96.57 -4.07 7.33
C VAL A 73 -95.84 -3.21 8.35
N GLN A 74 -96.55 -2.60 9.29
CA GLN A 74 -95.99 -1.57 10.18
C GLN A 74 -96.42 -1.71 11.64
N SER A 75 -95.46 -1.82 12.55
CA SER A 75 -95.70 -1.61 14.00
C SER A 75 -94.89 -0.40 14.48
N ALA A 76 -95.52 0.58 15.15
CA ALA A 76 -94.85 1.84 15.51
C ALA A 76 -93.87 1.72 16.69
N THR A 77 -94.07 0.77 17.61
CA THR A 77 -93.10 0.43 18.69
C THR A 77 -92.96 -1.07 18.96
N GLY A 78 -93.85 -1.91 18.41
CA GLY A 78 -93.83 -3.36 18.60
C GLY A 78 -92.93 -4.07 17.59
N ASN A 79 -92.68 -5.35 17.84
CA ASN A 79 -91.87 -6.20 16.99
C ASN A 79 -92.61 -6.63 15.73
N VAL A 80 -91.88 -6.91 14.65
CA VAL A 80 -92.43 -7.53 13.44
C VAL A 80 -91.73 -8.85 13.16
N ALA A 81 -92.47 -9.95 13.16
CA ALA A 81 -92.00 -11.29 12.84
C ALA A 81 -92.67 -11.79 11.55
N LEU A 82 -91.88 -12.06 10.51
CA LEU A 82 -92.32 -12.61 9.25
C LEU A 82 -91.67 -13.98 9.07
N SER A 83 -92.44 -15.05 8.95
CA SER A 83 -91.93 -16.41 8.83
C SER A 83 -92.57 -17.10 7.64
N GLY A 84 -91.75 -17.59 6.73
CA GLY A 84 -92.21 -18.23 5.52
C GLY A 84 -91.49 -19.56 5.26
N THR A 85 -92.26 -20.61 5.00
CA THR A 85 -91.74 -21.90 4.52
C THR A 85 -92.30 -22.14 3.14
N SER A 86 -91.47 -22.21 2.10
CA SER A 86 -91.92 -22.42 0.72
C SER A 86 -92.49 -23.84 0.53
N GLY A 87 -93.02 -24.14 -0.66
CA GLY A 87 -93.22 -25.52 -1.08
C GLY A 87 -92.07 -26.10 -1.92
N ASP A 88 -92.16 -27.37 -2.28
CA ASP A 88 -91.09 -28.13 -2.96
C ASP A 88 -91.01 -27.90 -4.49
N GLY A 89 -91.11 -26.66 -4.96
CA GLY A 89 -91.05 -26.34 -6.40
C GLY A 89 -89.94 -25.34 -6.75
N SER A 90 -89.73 -25.10 -8.05
CA SER A 90 -88.78 -24.10 -8.55
C SER A 90 -89.28 -22.65 -8.40
N ASN A 91 -88.38 -21.67 -8.29
CA ASN A 91 -88.69 -20.26 -8.03
C ASN A 91 -89.59 -20.09 -6.79
N THR A 92 -89.23 -20.77 -5.70
CA THR A 92 -90.01 -20.70 -4.46
C THR A 92 -89.21 -20.14 -3.32
N ASP A 93 -89.71 -19.03 -2.77
CA ASP A 93 -89.06 -18.35 -1.67
C ASP A 93 -89.71 -18.72 -0.34
N GLY A 94 -88.90 -18.86 0.71
CA GLY A 94 -89.42 -18.97 2.07
C GLY A 94 -90.26 -17.73 2.39
N THR A 95 -89.60 -16.58 2.45
CA THR A 95 -90.23 -15.26 2.59
C THR A 95 -89.75 -14.33 1.48
N TRP A 96 -90.68 -13.84 0.64
CA TRP A 96 -90.41 -12.84 -0.40
C TRP A 96 -91.06 -11.49 -0.05
N ILE A 97 -90.26 -10.43 -0.02
CA ILE A 97 -90.69 -9.04 0.16
C ILE A 97 -90.24 -8.26 -1.07
N GLY A 98 -91.16 -7.79 -1.91
CA GLY A 98 -90.80 -7.30 -3.23
C GLY A 98 -91.69 -6.19 -3.78
N GLU A 99 -91.31 -5.72 -4.96
CA GLU A 99 -91.98 -4.65 -5.74
C GLU A 99 -91.95 -3.25 -5.12
N ALA A 100 -91.96 -2.22 -5.97
CA ALA A 100 -91.80 -0.83 -5.56
C ALA A 100 -92.92 -0.35 -4.62
N GLY A 101 -92.55 0.40 -3.59
CA GLY A 101 -93.48 0.96 -2.59
C GLY A 101 -93.87 -0.02 -1.47
N THR A 102 -93.44 -1.28 -1.55
CA THR A 102 -93.64 -2.24 -0.45
C THR A 102 -92.77 -1.86 0.75
N THR A 103 -93.35 -1.80 1.94
CA THR A 103 -92.65 -1.43 3.18
C THR A 103 -92.95 -2.40 4.32
N VAL A 104 -91.91 -2.79 5.05
CA VAL A 104 -92.01 -3.52 6.31
C VAL A 104 -91.26 -2.72 7.38
N THR A 105 -91.96 -2.23 8.38
CA THR A 105 -91.39 -1.32 9.39
C THR A 105 -91.72 -1.78 10.81
N SER A 106 -90.73 -1.86 11.69
CA SER A 106 -90.89 -2.11 13.13
C SER A 106 -90.26 -0.98 13.94
N GLY A 107 -91.00 -0.46 14.91
CA GLY A 107 -90.46 0.41 15.96
C GLY A 107 -89.89 -0.35 17.17
N GLY A 108 -89.85 -1.69 17.10
CA GLY A 108 -89.12 -2.59 17.99
C GLY A 108 -88.11 -3.42 17.18
N GLY A 109 -87.92 -4.69 17.54
CA GLY A 109 -87.09 -5.64 16.78
C GLY A 109 -87.82 -6.25 15.58
N MET A 110 -87.06 -6.78 14.62
CA MET A 110 -87.63 -7.43 13.45
C MET A 110 -86.96 -8.77 13.19
N THR A 111 -87.75 -9.82 12.96
CA THR A 111 -87.25 -11.13 12.57
C THR A 111 -87.94 -11.57 11.28
N ILE A 112 -87.15 -11.79 10.22
CA ILE A 112 -87.61 -12.33 8.96
C ILE A 112 -86.95 -13.67 8.77
N THR A 113 -87.74 -14.73 8.84
CA THR A 113 -87.29 -16.11 8.65
C THR A 113 -87.87 -16.64 7.35
N GLY A 114 -87.03 -17.26 6.54
CA GLY A 114 -87.43 -17.85 5.27
C GLY A 114 -86.71 -19.17 5.05
N THR A 115 -87.49 -20.24 4.89
CA THR A 115 -86.98 -21.58 4.58
C THR A 115 -87.57 -22.03 3.25
N SER A 116 -86.72 -22.24 2.24
CA SER A 116 -87.15 -22.93 1.03
C SER A 116 -86.88 -24.42 1.17
N ILE A 117 -87.91 -25.25 0.99
CA ILE A 117 -87.80 -26.71 1.07
C ILE A 117 -87.65 -27.36 -0.30
N ALA A 118 -87.51 -26.55 -1.36
CA ALA A 118 -87.36 -27.03 -2.72
C ALA A 118 -86.17 -27.98 -2.85
N THR A 119 -86.40 -29.13 -3.46
CA THR A 119 -85.41 -30.19 -3.68
C THR A 119 -84.76 -30.13 -5.06
N ALA A 120 -85.27 -29.29 -5.97
CA ALA A 120 -84.71 -29.03 -7.30
C ALA A 120 -85.12 -27.67 -7.88
N GLY A 121 -84.38 -27.17 -8.88
CA GLY A 121 -84.64 -25.91 -9.59
C GLY A 121 -83.72 -24.76 -9.17
N SER A 122 -83.82 -23.63 -9.87
CA SER A 122 -83.15 -22.37 -9.54
C SER A 122 -84.12 -21.39 -8.85
N GLY A 123 -83.58 -20.39 -8.17
CA GLY A 123 -84.38 -19.30 -7.58
C GLY A 123 -85.17 -19.72 -6.33
N ASN A 124 -84.66 -20.69 -5.56
CA ASN A 124 -85.35 -21.23 -4.40
C ASN A 124 -84.77 -20.63 -3.10
N HIS A 125 -85.07 -19.36 -2.83
CA HIS A 125 -84.35 -18.62 -1.80
C HIS A 125 -84.98 -18.79 -0.41
N GLY A 126 -84.17 -18.61 0.64
CA GLY A 126 -84.71 -18.51 2.00
C GLY A 126 -85.52 -17.22 2.18
N VAL A 127 -84.80 -16.10 2.24
CA VAL A 127 -85.36 -14.74 2.35
C VAL A 127 -84.99 -13.93 1.12
N VAL A 128 -85.97 -13.29 0.48
CA VAL A 128 -85.77 -12.36 -0.65
C VAL A 128 -86.33 -10.99 -0.29
N ILE A 129 -85.51 -9.96 -0.43
CA ILE A 129 -85.95 -8.55 -0.41
C ILE A 129 -85.56 -7.96 -1.76
N ASP A 130 -86.53 -7.68 -2.64
CA ASP A 130 -86.23 -7.28 -4.02
C ASP A 130 -87.03 -6.08 -4.57
N MET A 131 -86.74 -5.71 -5.83
CA MET A 131 -87.52 -4.79 -6.68
C MET A 131 -87.96 -3.46 -6.03
N GLY A 132 -87.13 -2.91 -5.12
CA GLY A 132 -87.37 -1.61 -4.48
C GLY A 132 -88.17 -1.65 -3.17
N ALA A 133 -88.38 -2.83 -2.59
CA ALA A 133 -88.99 -2.97 -1.27
C ALA A 133 -88.08 -2.45 -0.14
N LYS A 134 -88.66 -1.88 0.92
CA LYS A 134 -87.93 -1.32 2.07
C LYS A 134 -88.27 -2.03 3.37
N VAL A 135 -87.23 -2.43 4.12
CA VAL A 135 -87.36 -3.10 5.41
C VAL A 135 -86.61 -2.30 6.48
N SER A 136 -87.29 -1.88 7.55
CA SER A 136 -86.71 -1.00 8.58
C SER A 136 -87.08 -1.43 10.00
N ALA A 137 -86.11 -1.47 10.90
CA ALA A 137 -86.32 -1.71 12.32
C ALA A 137 -85.55 -0.70 13.17
N THR A 138 -86.13 -0.22 14.27
CA THR A 138 -85.40 0.58 15.27
C THR A 138 -84.64 -0.30 16.26
N GLY A 139 -85.08 -1.55 16.47
CA GLY A 139 -84.39 -2.58 17.24
C GLY A 139 -83.45 -3.45 16.38
N LEU A 140 -83.02 -4.59 16.94
CA LEU A 140 -82.24 -5.60 16.21
C LEU A 140 -83.07 -6.16 15.05
N MET A 141 -82.48 -6.21 13.86
CA MET A 141 -83.05 -6.90 12.71
C MET A 141 -82.35 -8.24 12.49
N MET A 142 -83.12 -9.32 12.36
CA MET A 142 -82.64 -10.66 12.06
C MET A 142 -83.22 -11.14 10.74
N LEU A 143 -82.36 -11.51 9.78
CA LEU A 143 -82.72 -12.12 8.50
C LEU A 143 -82.17 -13.54 8.47
N ASN A 144 -83.04 -14.52 8.66
CA ASN A 144 -82.67 -15.93 8.79
C ASN A 144 -83.14 -16.72 7.57
N GLY A 145 -82.21 -17.03 6.69
CA GLY A 145 -82.48 -17.72 5.44
C GLY A 145 -82.00 -19.17 5.44
N SER A 146 -82.77 -20.07 4.86
CA SER A 146 -82.34 -21.43 4.51
C SER A 146 -82.78 -21.70 3.07
N ALA A 147 -81.80 -21.90 2.18
CA ALA A 147 -82.04 -22.13 0.77
C ALA A 147 -82.45 -23.59 0.50
N GLY A 148 -83.24 -23.81 -0.54
CA GLY A 148 -83.50 -25.16 -1.07
C GLY A 148 -82.31 -25.69 -1.88
N ALA A 149 -82.37 -26.95 -2.31
CA ALA A 149 -81.37 -27.54 -3.19
C ALA A 149 -81.35 -26.83 -4.57
N GLY A 150 -80.15 -26.63 -5.13
CA GLY A 150 -79.90 -25.91 -6.39
C GLY A 150 -79.05 -24.64 -6.23
N ALA A 151 -78.87 -23.88 -7.32
CA ALA A 151 -78.21 -22.57 -7.29
C ALA A 151 -79.19 -21.53 -6.70
N SER A 152 -79.25 -21.50 -5.37
CA SER A 152 -80.21 -20.71 -4.61
C SER A 152 -79.53 -20.03 -3.42
N ASP A 153 -80.00 -18.83 -3.08
CA ASP A 153 -79.43 -18.02 -2.00
C ASP A 153 -80.24 -18.18 -0.71
N ALA A 154 -79.57 -18.28 0.44
CA ALA A 154 -80.25 -18.28 1.73
C ALA A 154 -80.89 -16.91 1.97
N VAL A 155 -80.15 -15.83 1.68
CA VAL A 155 -80.66 -14.46 1.73
C VAL A 155 -80.25 -13.71 0.47
N LEU A 156 -81.22 -13.21 -0.28
CA LEU A 156 -81.03 -12.38 -1.47
C LEU A 156 -81.59 -10.98 -1.23
N LEU A 157 -80.75 -9.95 -1.35
CA LEU A 157 -81.14 -8.54 -1.28
C LEU A 157 -80.88 -7.89 -2.64
N SER A 158 -81.91 -7.57 -3.41
CA SER A 158 -81.79 -6.99 -4.76
C SER A 158 -82.60 -5.70 -4.92
N GLY A 159 -82.13 -4.71 -5.69
CA GLY A 159 -82.96 -3.53 -5.94
C GLY A 159 -82.24 -2.32 -6.48
N ALA A 160 -82.37 -2.11 -7.80
CA ALA A 160 -82.16 -0.83 -8.45
C ALA A 160 -83.46 -0.37 -9.18
N PRO A 161 -83.72 0.95 -9.32
CA PRO A 161 -82.96 2.07 -8.77
C PRO A 161 -83.72 2.71 -7.60
N VAL A 162 -82.98 3.11 -6.57
CA VAL A 162 -83.42 3.91 -5.41
C VAL A 162 -84.17 3.14 -4.30
N GLY A 163 -83.39 2.67 -3.32
CA GLY A 163 -83.88 2.59 -1.93
C GLY A 163 -84.40 1.24 -1.45
N GLY A 164 -84.01 0.13 -2.10
CA GLY A 164 -84.10 -1.21 -1.49
C GLY A 164 -83.21 -1.28 -0.26
N VAL A 165 -83.77 -0.93 0.90
CA VAL A 165 -83.05 -0.55 2.12
C VAL A 165 -83.38 -1.55 3.20
N VAL A 166 -82.35 -2.25 3.66
CA VAL A 166 -82.34 -2.80 5.02
C VAL A 166 -81.82 -1.68 5.92
N ASN A 167 -82.67 -1.15 6.80
CA ASN A 167 -82.29 -0.13 7.78
C ASN A 167 -82.51 -0.65 9.19
N ALA A 168 -81.44 -0.94 9.92
CA ALA A 168 -81.51 -1.51 11.26
C ALA A 168 -80.78 -0.59 12.26
N ALA A 169 -81.52 0.13 13.10
CA ALA A 169 -80.92 1.20 13.91
C ALA A 169 -79.99 0.70 15.02
N THR A 170 -80.28 -0.44 15.67
CA THR A 170 -79.45 -0.96 16.78
C THR A 170 -78.68 -2.23 16.46
N GLY A 171 -78.72 -2.71 15.22
CA GLY A 171 -77.94 -3.88 14.77
C GLY A 171 -78.66 -4.73 13.73
N LEU A 172 -77.89 -5.47 12.94
CA LEU A 172 -78.35 -6.39 11.92
C LEU A 172 -77.66 -7.74 12.09
N SER A 173 -78.41 -8.82 11.96
CA SER A 173 -77.90 -10.19 11.88
C SER A 173 -78.50 -10.87 10.66
N ILE A 174 -77.68 -11.25 9.69
CA ILE A 174 -78.05 -12.09 8.56
C ILE A 174 -77.41 -13.45 8.77
N THR A 175 -78.22 -14.51 8.83
CA THR A 175 -77.73 -15.88 8.94
C THR A 175 -78.31 -16.74 7.83
N GLY A 176 -77.45 -17.43 7.08
CA GLY A 176 -77.86 -18.23 5.91
C GLY A 176 -77.36 -19.68 5.94
N MET A 177 -78.26 -20.64 5.72
CA MET A 177 -77.87 -21.99 5.25
C MET A 177 -77.87 -21.98 3.72
N GLY A 178 -76.82 -21.43 3.10
CA GLY A 178 -76.74 -21.18 1.65
C GLY A 178 -75.80 -20.01 1.30
N ASP A 179 -76.04 -19.34 0.18
CA ASP A 179 -75.33 -18.09 -0.18
C ASP A 179 -76.04 -16.87 0.43
N VAL A 180 -75.30 -15.82 0.79
CA VAL A 180 -75.86 -14.49 1.09
C VAL A 180 -75.43 -13.53 -0.01
N VAL A 181 -76.40 -12.99 -0.74
CA VAL A 181 -76.17 -12.12 -1.89
C VAL A 181 -76.77 -10.74 -1.63
N VAL A 182 -75.94 -9.71 -1.69
CA VAL A 182 -76.32 -8.31 -1.72
C VAL A 182 -76.10 -7.82 -3.16
N ASP A 183 -77.15 -7.89 -3.95
CA ASP A 183 -77.14 -7.65 -5.39
C ASP A 183 -77.01 -6.15 -5.73
N ALA A 184 -76.84 -5.84 -7.02
CA ALA A 184 -76.40 -4.54 -7.49
C ALA A 184 -77.36 -3.41 -7.08
N GLY A 185 -76.80 -2.36 -6.49
CA GLY A 185 -77.54 -1.18 -6.03
C GLY A 185 -78.25 -1.31 -4.67
N SER A 186 -78.20 -2.48 -4.03
CA SER A 186 -78.75 -2.70 -2.69
C SER A 186 -77.97 -1.95 -1.59
N ILE A 187 -78.67 -1.39 -0.61
CA ILE A 187 -78.08 -0.61 0.50
C ILE A 187 -78.50 -1.19 1.84
N ILE A 188 -77.52 -1.53 2.67
CA ILE A 188 -77.71 -1.95 4.05
C ILE A 188 -77.15 -0.86 4.98
N ASN A 189 -78.04 -0.22 5.74
CA ASN A 189 -77.69 0.76 6.75
C ASN A 189 -77.92 0.19 8.14
N VAL A 190 -76.87 0.18 8.95
CA VAL A 190 -76.90 -0.20 10.35
C VAL A 190 -76.53 1.02 11.18
N GLY A 191 -77.33 1.31 12.21
CA GLY A 191 -77.07 2.44 13.11
C GLY A 191 -75.89 2.14 14.04
N THR A 192 -76.11 2.16 15.35
CA THR A 192 -75.00 2.07 16.33
C THR A 192 -74.59 0.64 16.67
N GLY A 193 -75.34 -0.36 16.20
CA GLY A 193 -75.08 -1.77 16.47
C GLY A 193 -74.21 -2.47 15.43
N ASN A 194 -73.87 -3.72 15.73
CA ASN A 194 -73.08 -4.54 14.83
C ASN A 194 -73.90 -4.98 13.61
N ALA A 195 -73.24 -5.11 12.47
CA ALA A 195 -73.75 -5.79 11.29
C ALA A 195 -73.06 -7.15 11.19
N ASN A 196 -73.78 -8.23 11.53
CA ASN A 196 -73.27 -9.59 11.44
C ASN A 196 -73.87 -10.27 10.21
N ILE A 197 -73.03 -10.77 9.31
CA ILE A 197 -73.45 -11.60 8.18
C ILE A 197 -72.70 -12.91 8.28
N SER A 198 -73.44 -14.00 8.42
CA SER A 198 -72.88 -15.34 8.54
C SER A 198 -73.59 -16.32 7.64
N THR A 199 -72.84 -17.14 6.92
CA THR A 199 -73.45 -18.15 6.04
C THR A 199 -72.57 -19.39 5.87
N ASP A 200 -73.16 -20.50 5.45
CA ASP A 200 -72.43 -21.77 5.34
C ASP A 200 -71.67 -21.89 4.00
N ARG A 201 -72.14 -21.18 2.94
CA ARG A 201 -71.51 -21.11 1.61
C ARG A 201 -70.87 -19.74 1.33
N ASN A 202 -71.35 -18.98 0.34
CA ASN A 202 -70.68 -17.76 -0.14
C ASN A 202 -71.34 -16.47 0.33
N ILE A 203 -70.55 -15.39 0.46
CA ILE A 203 -71.06 -14.03 0.66
C ILE A 203 -70.64 -13.16 -0.52
N LEU A 204 -71.63 -12.63 -1.25
CA LEU A 204 -71.41 -11.80 -2.44
C LEU A 204 -72.01 -10.40 -2.24
N PHE A 205 -71.19 -9.37 -2.36
CA PHE A 205 -71.62 -7.99 -2.56
C PHE A 205 -71.40 -7.64 -4.03
N ALA A 206 -72.49 -7.57 -4.80
CA ALA A 206 -72.44 -7.24 -6.22
C ALA A 206 -72.14 -5.75 -6.47
N ALA A 207 -71.91 -5.38 -7.72
CA ALA A 207 -71.49 -4.03 -8.08
C ALA A 207 -72.42 -2.94 -7.53
N ASN A 208 -71.84 -1.89 -6.95
CA ASN A 208 -72.56 -0.75 -6.36
C ASN A 208 -73.48 -1.10 -5.17
N SER A 209 -73.33 -2.26 -4.55
CA SER A 209 -73.97 -2.55 -3.26
C SER A 209 -73.21 -1.89 -2.10
N SER A 210 -73.88 -1.64 -0.97
CA SER A 210 -73.22 -1.06 0.20
C SER A 210 -73.70 -1.65 1.52
N LEU A 211 -72.78 -1.81 2.46
CA LEU A 211 -73.04 -2.12 3.86
C LEU A 211 -72.34 -1.07 4.73
N ALA A 212 -73.11 -0.26 5.44
CA ALA A 212 -72.59 0.77 6.32
C ALA A 212 -73.09 0.60 7.76
N SER A 213 -72.18 0.59 8.74
CA SER A 213 -72.48 0.75 10.16
C SER A 213 -71.97 2.09 10.69
N SER A 214 -72.82 2.85 11.39
CA SER A 214 -72.46 4.20 11.87
C SER A 214 -71.53 4.24 13.09
N ALA A 215 -71.40 3.11 13.81
CA ALA A 215 -70.47 2.97 14.94
C ALA A 215 -70.14 1.50 15.32
N GLY A 216 -70.96 0.53 14.91
CA GLY A 216 -70.79 -0.87 15.30
C GLY A 216 -69.84 -1.65 14.39
N ALA A 217 -69.40 -2.81 14.88
CA ALA A 217 -68.54 -3.70 14.11
C ALA A 217 -69.31 -4.31 12.92
N VAL A 218 -68.62 -4.51 11.80
CA VAL A 218 -69.12 -5.27 10.65
C VAL A 218 -68.40 -6.61 10.65
N ASN A 219 -69.11 -7.68 10.98
CA ASN A 219 -68.56 -9.03 11.03
C ASN A 219 -69.17 -9.85 9.89
N ILE A 220 -68.31 -10.29 8.98
CA ILE A 220 -68.66 -11.08 7.79
C ILE A 220 -67.92 -12.39 7.92
N SER A 221 -68.64 -13.47 8.19
CA SER A 221 -68.02 -14.77 8.48
C SER A 221 -68.71 -15.87 7.71
N LEU A 222 -67.98 -16.96 7.50
CA LEU A 222 -68.58 -18.21 7.08
C LEU A 222 -68.70 -19.11 8.30
N ASN A 223 -69.79 -19.87 8.43
CA ASN A 223 -70.03 -20.77 9.54
C ASN A 223 -70.18 -22.21 9.02
N PRO A 224 -69.17 -23.09 9.13
CA PRO A 224 -69.18 -24.41 8.50
C PRO A 224 -70.05 -25.44 9.26
N GLY A 225 -71.02 -25.01 10.07
CA GLY A 225 -71.85 -25.91 10.87
C GLY A 225 -72.72 -26.81 10.01
N ASN A 226 -72.49 -28.13 10.10
CA ASN A 226 -73.30 -29.26 9.62
C ASN A 226 -73.27 -29.72 8.15
N ASP A 227 -72.68 -28.98 7.20
CA ASP A 227 -72.85 -29.31 5.76
C ASP A 227 -71.67 -30.07 5.11
N GLY A 228 -70.78 -30.68 5.89
CA GLY A 228 -69.83 -31.68 5.35
C GLY A 228 -68.65 -31.15 4.52
N GLY A 229 -68.29 -29.87 4.64
CA GLY A 229 -66.95 -29.37 4.25
C GLY A 229 -66.85 -28.58 2.93
N ILE A 230 -67.94 -28.26 2.25
CA ILE A 230 -67.92 -27.32 1.11
C ILE A 230 -68.05 -25.90 1.68
N ARG A 231 -66.94 -25.17 1.80
CA ARG A 231 -66.93 -23.77 2.28
C ARG A 231 -66.86 -22.82 1.08
N GLY A 232 -67.61 -21.72 1.14
CA GLY A 232 -67.61 -20.69 0.09
C GLY A 232 -66.62 -19.55 0.32
N GLY A 233 -66.59 -18.59 -0.60
CA GLY A 233 -65.74 -17.40 -0.56
C GLY A 233 -66.50 -16.13 -0.15
N ILE A 234 -65.75 -15.06 0.15
CA ILE A 234 -66.29 -13.71 0.34
C ILE A 234 -65.85 -12.83 -0.84
N TYR A 235 -66.79 -12.23 -1.55
CA TYR A 235 -66.50 -11.43 -2.75
C TYR A 235 -67.18 -10.07 -2.70
N LEU A 236 -66.39 -9.02 -2.87
CA LEU A 236 -66.83 -7.65 -3.04
C LEU A 236 -66.55 -7.24 -4.47
N ASP A 237 -67.60 -7.02 -5.26
CA ASP A 237 -67.47 -6.62 -6.66
C ASP A 237 -67.13 -5.13 -6.80
N THR A 238 -66.78 -4.73 -8.02
CA THR A 238 -66.39 -3.36 -8.36
C THR A 238 -67.47 -2.36 -7.97
N GLY A 239 -67.08 -1.32 -7.23
CA GLY A 239 -67.98 -0.26 -6.75
C GLY A 239 -68.86 -0.67 -5.56
N SER A 240 -68.77 -1.91 -5.07
CA SER A 240 -69.34 -2.25 -3.76
C SER A 240 -68.58 -1.53 -2.64
N SER A 241 -69.22 -1.30 -1.49
CA SER A 241 -68.56 -0.67 -0.34
C SER A 241 -68.96 -1.26 1.00
N ILE A 242 -67.98 -1.44 1.89
CA ILE A 242 -68.20 -1.84 3.28
C ILE A 242 -67.61 -0.77 4.20
N ALA A 243 -68.46 -0.13 5.00
CA ALA A 243 -68.06 0.94 5.90
C ALA A 243 -68.44 0.63 7.34
N SER A 244 -67.52 0.88 8.26
CA SER A 244 -67.79 1.01 9.69
C SER A 244 -67.17 2.32 10.16
N ASN A 245 -67.97 3.25 10.68
CA ASN A 245 -67.48 4.55 11.12
C ASN A 245 -66.89 4.48 12.54
N GLY A 246 -65.80 3.70 12.70
CA GLY A 246 -65.06 3.51 13.94
C GLY A 246 -65.18 2.11 14.58
N GLY A 247 -66.06 1.25 14.08
CA GLY A 247 -66.12 -0.16 14.48
C GLY A 247 -65.18 -1.04 13.66
N ASN A 248 -64.90 -2.24 14.16
CA ASN A 248 -64.02 -3.19 13.47
C ASN A 248 -64.75 -3.80 12.25
N ILE A 249 -64.03 -4.00 11.15
CA ILE A 249 -64.48 -4.79 10.00
C ILE A 249 -63.71 -6.11 10.01
N GLN A 250 -64.41 -7.23 10.15
CA GLN A 250 -63.81 -8.56 10.15
C GLN A 250 -64.41 -9.41 9.04
N MET A 251 -63.55 -9.99 8.20
CA MET A 251 -63.90 -10.91 7.12
C MET A 251 -63.21 -12.26 7.36
N GLY A 252 -63.98 -13.28 7.72
CA GLY A 252 -63.45 -14.57 8.20
C GLY A 252 -62.84 -14.48 9.60
N SER A 253 -62.23 -15.57 10.07
CA SER A 253 -61.51 -15.62 11.35
C SER A 253 -60.32 -16.57 11.30
N ALA A 254 -59.38 -16.44 12.24
CA ALA A 254 -58.24 -17.35 12.34
C ALA A 254 -58.66 -18.82 12.53
N SER A 255 -59.79 -19.08 13.20
CA SER A 255 -60.34 -20.42 13.41
C SER A 255 -61.18 -20.91 12.22
N ILE A 256 -61.74 -19.99 11.43
CA ILE A 256 -62.65 -20.27 10.32
C ILE A 256 -62.34 -19.27 9.19
N ARG A 257 -61.35 -19.61 8.35
CA ARG A 257 -60.97 -18.84 7.16
C ARG A 257 -62.02 -18.99 6.07
N ALA A 258 -62.22 -17.95 5.26
CA ALA A 258 -63.03 -18.06 4.05
C ALA A 258 -62.30 -18.91 3.01
N LEU A 259 -62.96 -19.92 2.41
CA LEU A 259 -62.33 -20.88 1.48
C LEU A 259 -62.78 -20.64 0.05
N GLY A 260 -61.83 -20.50 -0.88
CA GLY A 260 -62.14 -20.23 -2.28
C GLY A 260 -62.65 -21.43 -3.09
N ASN A 261 -63.69 -22.16 -2.64
CA ASN A 261 -64.24 -23.33 -3.33
C ASN A 261 -65.77 -23.27 -3.47
N GLY A 262 -66.30 -22.16 -3.99
CA GLY A 262 -67.73 -21.95 -4.14
C GLY A 262 -68.12 -21.27 -5.45
N THR A 263 -69.21 -21.75 -6.07
CA THR A 263 -69.88 -21.09 -7.19
C THR A 263 -71.19 -20.49 -6.68
N VAL A 264 -71.44 -19.21 -6.99
CA VAL A 264 -72.71 -18.54 -6.65
C VAL A 264 -73.71 -18.66 -7.78
N THR A 265 -74.99 -18.45 -7.44
CA THR A 265 -76.06 -18.12 -8.37
C THR A 265 -75.60 -17.00 -9.33
N GLY A 266 -75.49 -17.31 -10.64
CA GLY A 266 -74.95 -16.39 -11.66
C GLY A 266 -73.62 -16.81 -12.27
N GLY A 267 -73.00 -17.90 -11.80
CA GLY A 267 -71.83 -18.52 -12.46
C GLY A 267 -70.47 -17.92 -12.11
N ILE A 268 -70.41 -17.04 -11.10
CA ILE A 268 -69.14 -16.56 -10.53
C ILE A 268 -68.56 -17.68 -9.66
N THR A 269 -67.36 -18.15 -10.03
CA THR A 269 -66.59 -19.11 -9.23
C THR A 269 -65.56 -18.38 -8.41
N PHE A 270 -65.64 -18.52 -7.09
CA PHE A 270 -64.62 -18.03 -6.17
C PHE A 270 -63.53 -19.06 -6.06
N ASN A 271 -62.35 -18.74 -6.59
CA ASN A 271 -61.14 -19.54 -6.41
C ASN A 271 -60.33 -19.04 -5.20
N SER A 272 -60.47 -17.74 -4.87
CA SER A 272 -59.81 -17.10 -3.73
C SER A 272 -60.71 -17.09 -2.50
N GLY A 273 -60.11 -17.15 -1.30
CA GLY A 273 -60.88 -17.15 -0.04
C GLY A 273 -61.65 -15.84 0.17
N ILE A 274 -60.95 -14.71 0.00
CA ILE A 274 -61.53 -13.38 0.02
C ILE A 274 -61.08 -12.62 -1.23
N THR A 275 -62.01 -12.00 -1.94
CA THR A 275 -61.74 -11.15 -3.11
C THR A 275 -62.38 -9.79 -2.93
N VAL A 276 -61.60 -8.73 -3.12
CA VAL A 276 -62.04 -7.33 -2.95
C VAL A 276 -61.73 -6.51 -4.19
N LEU A 277 -62.78 -6.11 -4.92
CA LEU A 277 -62.75 -5.13 -6.00
C LEU A 277 -63.39 -3.78 -5.59
N GLY A 278 -64.12 -3.77 -4.46
CA GLY A 278 -64.80 -2.61 -3.89
C GLY A 278 -64.02 -1.92 -2.76
N ASP A 279 -64.64 -0.92 -2.14
CA ASP A 279 -64.03 -0.11 -1.07
C ASP A 279 -64.33 -0.67 0.32
N ILE A 280 -63.35 -0.55 1.23
CA ILE A 280 -63.49 -0.91 2.65
C ILE A 280 -62.99 0.25 3.52
N ALA A 281 -63.83 0.79 4.40
CA ALA A 281 -63.49 1.93 5.25
C ALA A 281 -63.91 1.71 6.72
N ALA A 282 -62.95 1.61 7.64
CA ALA A 282 -63.23 1.36 9.07
C ALA A 282 -63.09 2.59 10.00
N GLY A 283 -62.71 3.76 9.47
CA GLY A 283 -62.44 4.93 10.29
C GLY A 283 -61.34 4.64 11.31
N ALA A 284 -61.61 4.75 12.62
CA ALA A 284 -60.68 4.39 13.69
C ALA A 284 -60.64 2.88 14.04
N GLY A 285 -61.55 2.07 13.48
CA GLY A 285 -61.65 0.65 13.77
C GLY A 285 -60.63 -0.20 13.02
N ASN A 286 -60.41 -1.43 13.50
CA ASN A 286 -59.50 -2.38 12.86
C ASN A 286 -60.15 -3.01 11.61
N VAL A 287 -59.33 -3.39 10.63
CA VAL A 287 -59.77 -4.25 9.52
C VAL A 287 -59.03 -5.58 9.62
N THR A 288 -59.73 -6.70 9.55
CA THR A 288 -59.13 -8.02 9.64
C THR A 288 -59.70 -8.96 8.58
N MET A 289 -58.82 -9.58 7.79
CA MET A 289 -59.18 -10.51 6.73
C MET A 289 -58.42 -11.82 6.89
N TYR A 290 -59.16 -12.94 6.92
CA TYR A 290 -58.63 -14.29 7.00
C TYR A 290 -59.17 -15.15 5.86
N GLY A 291 -58.34 -15.35 4.84
CA GLY A 291 -58.70 -16.11 3.65
C GLY A 291 -57.79 -17.32 3.40
N GLU A 292 -58.34 -18.32 2.74
CA GLU A 292 -57.62 -19.52 2.30
C GLU A 292 -58.11 -19.91 0.89
N GLY A 293 -57.21 -19.91 -0.09
CA GLY A 293 -57.53 -20.19 -1.50
C GLY A 293 -57.77 -21.67 -1.75
N ALA A 294 -58.54 -22.02 -2.79
CA ALA A 294 -58.78 -23.43 -3.09
C ALA A 294 -57.55 -24.19 -3.59
N THR A 295 -57.58 -25.49 -3.35
CA THR A 295 -56.61 -26.45 -3.88
C THR A 295 -56.88 -26.74 -5.36
N GLY A 296 -55.83 -26.85 -6.18
CA GLY A 296 -55.92 -27.37 -7.55
C GLY A 296 -56.44 -26.42 -8.64
N PHE A 297 -56.75 -25.16 -8.33
CA PHE A 297 -57.17 -24.15 -9.31
C PHE A 297 -56.04 -23.18 -9.69
N VAL A 298 -56.19 -22.51 -10.84
CA VAL A 298 -55.17 -21.65 -11.46
C VAL A 298 -55.07 -20.23 -10.85
N GLN A 299 -55.99 -19.82 -9.96
CA GLN A 299 -56.06 -18.47 -9.36
C GLN A 299 -56.64 -18.50 -7.92
N GLY A 300 -56.11 -19.35 -7.06
CA GLY A 300 -56.61 -19.50 -5.68
C GLY A 300 -55.82 -18.70 -4.65
N ASP A 301 -55.97 -17.37 -4.61
CA ASP A 301 -55.33 -16.55 -3.58
C ASP A 301 -55.98 -16.77 -2.21
N GLY A 302 -55.21 -16.61 -1.14
CA GLY A 302 -55.81 -16.55 0.20
C GLY A 302 -56.71 -15.33 0.33
N VAL A 303 -56.10 -14.16 0.13
CA VAL A 303 -56.80 -12.87 0.03
C VAL A 303 -56.31 -12.11 -1.21
N ALA A 304 -57.23 -11.74 -2.10
CA ALA A 304 -56.96 -10.96 -3.30
C ALA A 304 -57.65 -9.59 -3.22
N LEU A 305 -56.87 -8.52 -3.19
CA LEU A 305 -57.35 -7.15 -3.43
C LEU A 305 -57.06 -6.84 -4.90
N MET A 306 -58.11 -6.67 -5.70
CA MET A 306 -58.04 -6.49 -7.15
C MET A 306 -58.54 -5.11 -7.61
N GLY A 307 -59.18 -4.37 -6.71
CA GLY A 307 -59.59 -2.98 -6.90
C GLY A 307 -60.02 -2.35 -5.57
N GLY A 308 -60.23 -1.03 -5.60
CA GLY A 308 -60.79 -0.28 -4.48
C GLY A 308 -59.77 0.20 -3.44
N LEU A 309 -60.28 1.03 -2.53
CA LEU A 309 -59.56 1.61 -1.41
C LEU A 309 -59.86 0.83 -0.13
N LEU A 310 -58.81 0.30 0.51
CA LEU A 310 -58.87 -0.17 1.89
C LEU A 310 -58.29 0.91 2.82
N SER A 311 -59.13 1.51 3.68
CA SER A 311 -58.75 2.57 4.60
C SER A 311 -59.14 2.30 6.06
N SER A 312 -58.16 2.41 6.96
CA SER A 312 -58.36 2.29 8.41
C SER A 312 -57.27 3.04 9.17
N ASN A 313 -57.64 3.73 10.24
CA ASN A 313 -56.71 4.33 11.20
C ASN A 313 -56.42 3.41 12.41
N GLY A 314 -57.07 2.25 12.47
CA GLY A 314 -56.76 1.14 13.38
C GLY A 314 -55.77 0.15 12.78
N THR A 315 -55.66 -1.04 13.34
CA THR A 315 -54.80 -2.10 12.80
C THR A 315 -55.48 -2.77 11.60
N VAL A 316 -54.75 -2.85 10.49
CA VAL A 316 -55.13 -3.65 9.32
C VAL A 316 -54.35 -4.96 9.36
N THR A 317 -55.04 -6.08 9.50
CA THR A 317 -54.45 -7.42 9.49
C THR A 317 -55.01 -8.21 8.31
N ILE A 318 -54.15 -8.63 7.39
CA ILE A 318 -54.53 -9.47 6.25
C ILE A 318 -53.70 -10.75 6.34
N ASP A 319 -54.37 -11.88 6.47
CA ASP A 319 -53.73 -13.18 6.60
C ASP A 319 -54.34 -14.14 5.58
N GLY A 320 -53.53 -14.52 4.59
CA GLY A 320 -53.96 -15.31 3.46
C GLY A 320 -53.09 -16.55 3.27
N ILE A 321 -53.73 -17.70 3.08
CA ILE A 321 -53.07 -18.97 2.73
C ILE A 321 -53.50 -19.37 1.32
N SER A 322 -52.56 -19.67 0.44
CA SER A 322 -52.87 -20.27 -0.86
C SER A 322 -52.37 -21.71 -0.94
N HIS A 323 -53.17 -22.54 -1.60
CA HIS A 323 -52.88 -23.93 -1.95
C HIS A 323 -52.93 -24.18 -3.46
N ALA A 324 -53.10 -23.12 -4.26
CA ALA A 324 -53.37 -23.22 -5.69
C ALA A 324 -52.07 -23.33 -6.51
N TRP A 325 -52.08 -24.23 -7.49
CA TRP A 325 -50.96 -24.46 -8.41
C TRP A 325 -51.23 -23.85 -9.78
N HIS A 326 -50.25 -23.14 -10.34
CA HIS A 326 -50.30 -22.68 -11.73
C HIS A 326 -49.64 -23.72 -12.65
N ALA A 327 -50.44 -24.48 -13.41
CA ALA A 327 -49.97 -25.58 -14.26
C ALA A 327 -49.51 -25.17 -15.67
N ASN A 328 -49.63 -23.90 -16.06
CA ASN A 328 -49.42 -23.51 -17.46
C ASN A 328 -48.05 -22.87 -17.71
N SER A 329 -47.12 -23.65 -18.27
CA SER A 329 -45.75 -23.25 -18.65
C SER A 329 -45.66 -22.33 -19.88
N GLY A 330 -46.78 -22.04 -20.56
CA GLY A 330 -46.81 -21.28 -21.82
C GLY A 330 -47.05 -19.77 -21.70
N CYS A 331 -47.21 -19.22 -20.50
CA CYS A 331 -47.74 -17.86 -20.32
C CYS A 331 -46.68 -16.87 -19.83
N TYR A 332 -45.94 -16.27 -20.77
CA TYR A 332 -44.72 -15.53 -20.45
C TYR A 332 -44.92 -14.06 -20.05
N LEU A 333 -46.13 -13.47 -20.14
CA LEU A 333 -46.26 -12.01 -19.98
C LEU A 333 -47.52 -11.49 -19.25
N VAL A 334 -48.54 -12.31 -18.94
CA VAL A 334 -49.80 -11.81 -18.30
C VAL A 334 -50.52 -12.83 -17.40
N CYS A 335 -49.93 -13.97 -17.05
CA CYS A 335 -50.64 -14.95 -16.21
C CYS A 335 -50.50 -14.67 -14.71
N ASP A 336 -51.67 -14.74 -14.05
CA ASP A 336 -51.96 -14.41 -12.67
C ASP A 336 -50.98 -15.03 -11.67
N PHE A 337 -50.58 -14.19 -10.74
CA PHE A 337 -49.81 -14.56 -9.58
C PHE A 337 -50.74 -15.24 -8.58
N VAL A 338 -50.38 -16.44 -8.12
CA VAL A 338 -51.09 -17.11 -7.02
C VAL A 338 -50.34 -16.81 -5.72
N ALA A 339 -50.93 -15.99 -4.87
CA ALA A 339 -50.31 -15.55 -3.63
C ALA A 339 -51.13 -15.93 -2.39
N GLY A 340 -50.45 -16.08 -1.25
CA GLY A 340 -51.14 -16.06 0.04
C GLY A 340 -51.95 -14.76 0.16
N VAL A 341 -51.31 -13.62 -0.11
CA VAL A 341 -51.99 -12.31 -0.24
C VAL A 341 -51.53 -11.60 -1.51
N HIS A 342 -52.48 -11.16 -2.32
CA HIS A 342 -52.24 -10.45 -3.57
C HIS A 342 -52.89 -9.06 -3.56
N PHE A 343 -52.11 -8.01 -3.77
CA PHE A 343 -52.58 -6.67 -4.10
C PHE A 343 -52.31 -6.43 -5.58
N ALA A 344 -53.37 -6.41 -6.38
CA ALA A 344 -53.29 -6.41 -7.83
C ALA A 344 -53.69 -5.04 -8.41
N ASN A 345 -52.90 -4.59 -9.39
CA ASN A 345 -53.17 -3.47 -10.28
C ASN A 345 -53.07 -2.08 -9.60
N ALA A 346 -52.97 -1.04 -10.41
CA ALA A 346 -52.87 0.34 -9.94
C ALA A 346 -54.15 0.88 -9.24
N GLY A 347 -55.27 0.18 -9.39
CA GLY A 347 -56.54 0.53 -8.75
C GLY A 347 -56.64 0.16 -7.28
N VAL A 348 -55.69 -0.62 -6.75
CA VAL A 348 -55.67 -1.04 -5.35
C VAL A 348 -54.82 -0.10 -4.51
N ARG A 349 -55.43 0.44 -3.45
CA ARG A 349 -54.73 1.23 -2.44
C ARG A 349 -55.11 0.79 -1.04
N LEU A 350 -54.12 0.46 -0.22
CA LEU A 350 -54.27 0.31 1.23
C LEU A 350 -53.64 1.53 1.90
N THR A 351 -54.40 2.24 2.72
CA THR A 351 -53.91 3.44 3.43
C THR A 351 -54.34 3.46 4.90
N THR A 352 -53.38 3.74 5.78
CA THR A 352 -53.64 4.02 7.21
C THR A 352 -52.98 5.33 7.63
N ALA A 353 -53.59 6.12 8.53
CA ALA A 353 -52.90 7.30 9.08
C ALA A 353 -52.06 6.91 10.31
N THR A 354 -52.72 6.51 11.39
CA THR A 354 -52.07 6.15 12.66
C THR A 354 -51.94 4.65 12.88
N GLY A 355 -52.56 3.86 12.02
CA GLY A 355 -52.74 2.42 12.18
C GLY A 355 -51.55 1.57 11.73
N THR A 356 -51.38 0.40 12.34
CA THR A 356 -50.41 -0.60 11.89
C THR A 356 -50.99 -1.46 10.77
N VAL A 357 -50.18 -1.78 9.76
CA VAL A 357 -50.53 -2.72 8.69
C VAL A 357 -49.69 -3.98 8.85
N ASN A 358 -50.34 -5.13 8.99
CA ASN A 358 -49.72 -6.45 9.08
C ASN A 358 -50.31 -7.36 7.99
N VAL A 359 -49.48 -7.73 7.02
CA VAL A 359 -49.86 -8.66 5.97
C VAL A 359 -49.03 -9.93 6.12
N THR A 360 -49.69 -11.07 6.21
CA THR A 360 -49.07 -12.39 6.23
C THR A 360 -49.63 -13.21 5.08
N GLY A 361 -48.76 -13.62 4.16
CA GLY A 361 -49.12 -14.44 3.03
C GLY A 361 -48.30 -15.72 3.00
N VAL A 362 -48.96 -16.86 2.99
CA VAL A 362 -48.33 -18.17 2.88
C VAL A 362 -48.85 -18.86 1.64
N ASN A 363 -47.96 -19.26 0.74
CA ASN A 363 -48.30 -20.17 -0.34
C ASN A 363 -47.62 -21.52 -0.09
N THR A 364 -48.44 -22.57 -0.03
CA THR A 364 -48.02 -23.95 0.23
C THR A 364 -48.08 -24.85 -1.01
N ALA A 365 -48.46 -24.28 -2.15
CA ALA A 365 -48.68 -25.01 -3.37
C ALA A 365 -47.37 -25.52 -3.98
N ALA A 366 -47.47 -26.70 -4.56
CA ALA A 366 -46.42 -27.32 -5.33
C ALA A 366 -46.41 -26.77 -6.78
N GLY A 367 -45.65 -25.70 -7.06
CA GLY A 367 -45.20 -25.40 -8.42
C GLY A 367 -44.81 -23.95 -8.73
N VAL A 368 -44.89 -23.57 -10.01
CA VAL A 368 -44.28 -22.33 -10.57
C VAL A 368 -45.03 -21.08 -10.11
N ARG A 369 -44.29 -20.03 -9.69
CA ARG A 369 -44.81 -18.71 -9.28
C ARG A 369 -45.69 -18.73 -8.03
N ALA A 370 -45.41 -19.63 -7.09
CA ALA A 370 -45.97 -19.57 -5.74
C ALA A 370 -45.40 -18.36 -4.99
N GLN A 371 -46.28 -17.55 -4.39
CA GLN A 371 -45.92 -16.25 -3.79
C GLN A 371 -46.48 -16.14 -2.38
N GLY A 372 -45.68 -15.69 -1.42
CA GLY A 372 -46.22 -15.37 -0.10
C GLY A 372 -47.12 -14.14 -0.18
N VAL A 373 -46.50 -12.97 -0.38
CA VAL A 373 -47.17 -11.66 -0.53
C VAL A 373 -46.74 -10.99 -1.82
N THR A 374 -47.71 -10.47 -2.57
CA THR A 374 -47.45 -9.82 -3.86
C THR A 374 -48.11 -8.45 -3.94
N VAL A 375 -47.34 -7.43 -4.28
CA VAL A 375 -47.80 -6.05 -4.50
C VAL A 375 -47.51 -5.68 -5.94
N ASN A 376 -48.50 -5.87 -6.82
CA ASN A 376 -48.38 -5.68 -8.26
C ASN A 376 -49.06 -4.38 -8.68
N ALA A 377 -48.30 -3.34 -9.04
CA ALA A 377 -48.76 -1.99 -9.39
C ALA A 377 -49.61 -1.26 -8.31
N ALA A 378 -49.97 -1.95 -7.22
CA ALA A 378 -50.76 -1.44 -6.11
C ALA A 378 -49.94 -0.56 -5.15
N THR A 379 -50.63 0.25 -4.35
CA THR A 379 -50.01 1.08 -3.32
C THR A 379 -50.43 0.62 -1.92
N ILE A 380 -49.46 0.31 -1.07
CA ILE A 380 -49.64 0.08 0.36
C ILE A 380 -48.89 1.18 1.09
N GLU A 381 -49.61 1.97 1.90
CA GLU A 381 -49.01 3.12 2.56
C GLU A 381 -49.50 3.38 3.97
N THR A 382 -48.61 3.91 4.81
CA THR A 382 -48.97 4.60 6.04
C THR A 382 -48.69 6.10 5.90
N THR A 383 -49.66 6.93 6.29
CA THR A 383 -49.63 8.39 6.13
C THR A 383 -49.34 9.14 7.43
N GLY A 384 -49.18 8.43 8.53
CA GLY A 384 -48.74 8.91 9.85
C GLY A 384 -47.66 8.00 10.44
N THR A 385 -47.65 7.85 11.77
CA THR A 385 -46.60 7.12 12.51
C THR A 385 -46.81 5.60 12.56
N GLY A 386 -47.77 5.06 11.80
CA GLY A 386 -48.07 3.63 11.76
C GLY A 386 -46.91 2.81 11.18
N THR A 387 -46.77 1.57 11.64
CA THR A 387 -45.80 0.59 11.12
C THR A 387 -46.41 -0.25 10.02
N LEU A 388 -45.57 -0.73 9.09
CA LEU A 388 -45.99 -1.54 7.95
C LEU A 388 -45.15 -2.81 7.88
N THR A 389 -45.80 -3.98 7.95
CA THR A 389 -45.13 -5.29 7.92
C THR A 389 -45.73 -6.17 6.84
N LEU A 390 -44.91 -6.67 5.92
CA LEU A 390 -45.27 -7.72 4.96
C LEU A 390 -44.43 -8.96 5.25
N ASN A 391 -45.08 -10.07 5.57
CA ASN A 391 -44.45 -11.36 5.83
C ASN A 391 -44.93 -12.38 4.79
N GLY A 392 -44.04 -12.82 3.92
CA GLY A 392 -44.35 -13.71 2.83
C GLY A 392 -43.52 -14.98 2.85
N THR A 393 -44.18 -16.12 2.79
CA THR A 393 -43.55 -17.44 2.72
C THR A 393 -44.08 -18.21 1.51
N SER A 394 -43.18 -18.71 0.66
CA SER A 394 -43.51 -19.67 -0.40
C SER A 394 -42.79 -20.99 -0.17
N THR A 395 -43.47 -22.10 -0.43
CA THR A 395 -42.85 -23.44 -0.36
C THR A 395 -41.79 -23.66 -1.46
N PRO A 396 -40.77 -24.51 -1.21
CA PRO A 396 -39.63 -24.64 -2.11
C PRO A 396 -39.98 -25.48 -3.35
N MET A 397 -39.83 -24.91 -4.55
CA MET A 397 -39.86 -25.59 -5.85
C MET A 397 -38.92 -24.89 -6.84
N PRO A 398 -38.51 -25.51 -7.96
CA PRO A 398 -37.39 -25.02 -8.77
C PRO A 398 -37.64 -23.78 -9.67
N ASP A 399 -38.78 -23.09 -9.59
CA ASP A 399 -39.17 -22.05 -10.56
C ASP A 399 -39.75 -20.75 -9.95
N THR A 400 -39.11 -19.59 -10.20
CA THR A 400 -39.59 -18.18 -9.98
C THR A 400 -40.57 -17.95 -8.83
N ASN A 401 -40.31 -18.52 -7.66
CA ASN A 401 -41.09 -18.26 -6.46
C ASN A 401 -40.50 -17.09 -5.66
N TRP A 402 -41.26 -16.65 -4.66
CA TRP A 402 -40.84 -15.59 -3.76
C TRP A 402 -41.65 -15.54 -2.49
N GLY A 403 -40.99 -15.12 -1.42
CA GLY A 403 -41.66 -14.77 -0.18
C GLY A 403 -42.47 -13.49 -0.38
N VAL A 404 -41.78 -12.38 -0.66
CA VAL A 404 -42.39 -11.07 -0.89
C VAL A 404 -41.99 -10.52 -2.26
N GLY A 405 -42.97 -10.19 -3.10
CA GLY A 405 -42.77 -9.57 -4.41
C GLY A 405 -43.40 -8.18 -4.51
N ILE A 406 -42.65 -7.16 -4.97
CA ILE A 406 -43.16 -5.82 -5.26
C ILE A 406 -42.87 -5.47 -6.72
N LEU A 407 -43.91 -5.32 -7.53
CA LEU A 407 -43.83 -5.52 -8.97
C LEU A 407 -44.50 -4.43 -9.76
N PHE A 408 -43.95 -4.17 -10.95
CA PHE A 408 -44.59 -3.41 -12.02
C PHE A 408 -45.12 -2.04 -11.53
N GLY A 409 -44.33 -1.31 -10.75
CA GLY A 409 -44.71 -0.02 -10.16
C GLY A 409 -45.35 -0.11 -8.77
N GLY A 410 -45.50 -1.32 -8.22
CA GLY A 410 -45.99 -1.55 -6.87
C GLY A 410 -45.20 -0.72 -5.85
N THR A 411 -45.90 -0.11 -4.90
CA THR A 411 -45.30 0.84 -3.95
C THR A 411 -45.69 0.47 -2.53
N VAL A 412 -44.69 0.31 -1.67
CA VAL A 412 -44.85 0.05 -0.23
C VAL A 412 -44.13 1.18 0.50
N ARG A 413 -44.88 2.06 1.19
CA ARG A 413 -44.28 3.28 1.74
C ARG A 413 -44.82 3.78 3.06
N THR A 414 -44.00 4.53 3.79
CA THR A 414 -44.46 5.43 4.87
C THR A 414 -44.18 6.87 4.45
N THR A 415 -45.12 7.80 4.71
CA THR A 415 -45.05 9.17 4.14
C THR A 415 -44.95 10.30 5.16
N ALA A 416 -45.26 10.05 6.43
CA ALA A 416 -45.07 11.05 7.48
C ALA A 416 -43.61 11.12 7.92
N ALA A 417 -43.10 12.34 8.17
CA ALA A 417 -41.77 12.54 8.73
C ALA A 417 -41.64 11.85 10.10
N GLY A 418 -40.63 10.99 10.24
CA GLY A 418 -40.48 10.10 11.41
C GLY A 418 -41.45 8.92 11.38
N GLY A 419 -41.89 8.49 10.19
CA GLY A 419 -42.81 7.38 9.99
C GLY A 419 -42.39 6.10 10.71
N GLY A 420 -43.35 5.21 10.97
CA GLY A 420 -43.07 3.92 11.60
C GLY A 420 -42.14 3.05 10.75
N ALA A 421 -41.54 2.04 11.38
CA ALA A 421 -40.69 1.08 10.66
C ALA A 421 -41.49 0.35 9.57
N LEU A 422 -40.84 0.17 8.41
CA LEU A 422 -41.33 -0.64 7.30
C LEU A 422 -40.53 -1.94 7.28
N THR A 423 -41.21 -3.08 7.45
CA THR A 423 -40.57 -4.40 7.54
C THR A 423 -41.09 -5.32 6.44
N LEU A 424 -40.18 -5.91 5.67
CA LEU A 424 -40.43 -6.94 4.68
C LEU A 424 -39.69 -8.20 5.11
N THR A 425 -40.40 -9.29 5.35
CA THR A 425 -39.81 -10.60 5.66
C THR A 425 -40.23 -11.60 4.59
N GLY A 426 -39.26 -12.13 3.85
CA GLY A 426 -39.50 -13.05 2.75
C GLY A 426 -38.79 -14.38 2.95
N SER A 427 -39.47 -15.49 2.62
CA SER A 427 -38.87 -16.83 2.62
C SER A 427 -39.29 -17.59 1.37
N ALA A 428 -38.33 -18.07 0.59
CA ALA A 428 -38.52 -18.91 -0.59
C ALA A 428 -37.40 -19.97 -0.72
N SER A 429 -37.41 -20.76 -1.80
CA SER A 429 -36.31 -21.66 -2.14
C SER A 429 -35.01 -20.88 -2.40
N PRO A 430 -33.80 -21.43 -2.18
CA PRO A 430 -32.54 -20.77 -2.50
C PRO A 430 -32.36 -20.36 -3.98
N ALA A 431 -33.03 -21.06 -4.91
CA ALA A 431 -33.04 -20.76 -6.35
C ALA A 431 -34.06 -19.67 -6.74
N ASP A 432 -34.92 -19.32 -5.81
CA ASP A 432 -36.01 -18.34 -5.91
C ASP A 432 -35.67 -17.11 -5.09
N GLY A 433 -36.44 -16.01 -5.19
CA GLY A 433 -36.14 -14.78 -4.46
C GLY A 433 -36.92 -14.66 -3.16
N GLY A 434 -36.27 -14.70 -1.99
CA GLY A 434 -36.95 -14.48 -0.71
C GLY A 434 -37.71 -13.15 -0.71
N ILE A 435 -37.04 -12.08 -1.14
CA ILE A 435 -37.66 -10.79 -1.47
C ILE A 435 -37.22 -10.37 -2.87
N ILE A 436 -38.16 -9.97 -3.74
CA ILE A 436 -37.82 -9.38 -5.04
C ILE A 436 -38.61 -8.10 -5.29
N LEU A 437 -37.93 -7.09 -5.82
CA LEU A 437 -38.55 -5.91 -6.40
C LEU A 437 -38.29 -5.94 -7.91
N LEU A 438 -39.35 -5.93 -8.74
CA LEU A 438 -39.27 -5.83 -10.20
C LEU A 438 -39.99 -4.54 -10.64
N GLY A 439 -39.26 -3.42 -10.70
CA GLY A 439 -39.84 -2.08 -10.83
C GLY A 439 -40.68 -1.66 -9.62
N GLY A 440 -40.39 -2.22 -8.45
CA GLY A 440 -41.08 -1.94 -7.20
C GLY A 440 -40.41 -0.84 -6.38
N ASN A 441 -41.20 -0.11 -5.60
CA ASN A 441 -40.73 0.98 -4.75
C ASN A 441 -40.98 0.67 -3.27
N VAL A 442 -39.94 0.76 -2.45
CA VAL A 442 -40.01 0.65 -0.98
C VAL A 442 -39.41 1.92 -0.39
N ALA A 443 -40.22 2.74 0.26
CA ALA A 443 -39.76 4.04 0.75
C ALA A 443 -40.26 4.33 2.18
N SER A 444 -39.52 5.12 2.94
CA SER A 444 -39.92 5.51 4.28
C SER A 444 -39.53 6.95 4.54
N ALA A 445 -40.45 7.78 5.03
CA ALA A 445 -40.17 9.17 5.38
C ALA A 445 -39.58 9.27 6.80
N GLY A 446 -38.32 8.85 6.98
CA GLY A 446 -37.57 8.94 8.24
C GLY A 446 -37.67 7.71 9.15
N GLY A 447 -38.57 6.77 8.88
CA GLY A 447 -38.62 5.47 9.54
C GLY A 447 -37.56 4.50 9.00
N GLU A 448 -37.17 3.51 9.79
CA GLU A 448 -36.26 2.44 9.36
C GLU A 448 -36.93 1.51 8.34
N ILE A 449 -36.19 1.13 7.29
CA ILE A 449 -36.59 0.09 6.32
C ILE A 449 -35.84 -1.19 6.66
N ARG A 450 -36.56 -2.28 6.94
CA ARG A 450 -35.99 -3.59 7.25
C ARG A 450 -36.44 -4.62 6.24
N MET A 451 -35.52 -5.11 5.42
CA MET A 451 -35.76 -6.18 4.45
C MET A 451 -34.97 -7.40 4.90
N THR A 452 -35.67 -8.47 5.27
CA THR A 452 -35.06 -9.72 5.73
C THR A 452 -35.52 -10.88 4.86
N SER A 453 -34.61 -11.42 4.06
CA SER A 453 -34.79 -12.71 3.42
C SER A 453 -34.33 -13.80 4.40
N LEU A 454 -35.27 -14.65 4.81
CA LEU A 454 -34.99 -15.85 5.62
C LEU A 454 -34.40 -16.97 4.77
N ALA A 455 -34.84 -17.07 3.51
CA ALA A 455 -34.32 -18.00 2.52
C ALA A 455 -34.61 -17.49 1.08
N GLY A 456 -33.73 -17.77 0.13
CA GLY A 456 -33.89 -17.37 -1.28
C GLY A 456 -33.27 -16.01 -1.63
N GLY A 457 -32.50 -15.38 -0.75
CA GLY A 457 -31.80 -14.14 -1.11
C GLY A 457 -32.73 -12.97 -1.42
N MET A 458 -32.17 -11.94 -2.04
CA MET A 458 -32.87 -10.69 -2.36
C MET A 458 -32.46 -10.14 -3.72
N ALA A 459 -33.41 -9.71 -4.54
CA ALA A 459 -33.13 -9.11 -5.85
C ALA A 459 -33.92 -7.81 -6.07
N LEU A 460 -33.23 -6.77 -6.52
CA LEU A 460 -33.82 -5.49 -6.94
C LEU A 460 -33.56 -5.35 -8.43
N ASP A 461 -34.60 -5.23 -9.24
CA ASP A 461 -34.50 -5.26 -10.69
C ASP A 461 -35.48 -4.28 -11.36
N SER A 462 -35.28 -4.00 -12.65
CA SER A 462 -36.17 -3.20 -13.49
C SER A 462 -36.46 -1.80 -12.92
N ALA A 463 -35.41 -1.06 -12.56
CA ALA A 463 -35.48 0.27 -11.95
C ALA A 463 -36.24 0.33 -10.61
N SER A 464 -36.07 -0.69 -9.77
CA SER A 464 -36.61 -0.70 -8.41
C SER A 464 -35.92 0.32 -7.51
N LEU A 465 -36.64 0.87 -6.53
CA LEU A 465 -36.12 1.81 -5.55
C LEU A 465 -36.32 1.29 -4.13
N VAL A 466 -35.25 1.28 -3.33
CA VAL A 466 -35.35 1.15 -1.88
C VAL A 466 -34.78 2.40 -1.21
N GLY A 467 -35.60 3.06 -0.40
CA GLY A 467 -35.28 4.31 0.27
C GLY A 467 -35.67 5.55 -0.54
N GLY A 468 -34.86 6.61 -0.45
CA GLY A 468 -35.14 7.95 -0.99
C GLY A 468 -34.77 9.07 -0.02
N ALA A 469 -34.96 10.32 -0.46
CA ALA A 469 -34.63 11.51 0.34
C ALA A 469 -35.34 11.50 1.70
N GLY A 470 -34.58 11.68 2.77
CA GLY A 470 -35.10 11.63 4.14
C GLY A 470 -35.45 10.23 4.66
N SER A 471 -34.99 9.15 4.02
CA SER A 471 -35.12 7.79 4.57
C SER A 471 -34.35 7.62 5.87
N GLY A 472 -34.91 6.83 6.79
CA GLY A 472 -34.16 6.35 7.96
C GLY A 472 -33.11 5.31 7.57
N ASN A 473 -32.55 4.62 8.57
CA ASN A 473 -31.63 3.52 8.33
C ASN A 473 -32.29 2.42 7.48
N ILE A 474 -31.48 1.77 6.64
CA ILE A 474 -31.91 0.65 5.80
C ILE A 474 -31.13 -0.59 6.21
N LEU A 475 -31.83 -1.65 6.59
CA LEU A 475 -31.26 -2.98 6.80
C LEU A 475 -31.71 -3.90 5.67
N MET A 476 -30.75 -4.48 4.96
CA MET A 476 -30.96 -5.56 3.99
C MET A 476 -30.21 -6.80 4.49
N LYS A 477 -30.96 -7.81 4.93
CA LYS A 477 -30.43 -9.03 5.53
C LYS A 477 -30.81 -10.27 4.73
N VAL A 478 -29.82 -11.08 4.34
CA VAL A 478 -30.00 -12.43 3.81
C VAL A 478 -29.51 -13.42 4.86
N SER A 479 -30.41 -14.30 5.31
CA SER A 479 -30.16 -15.19 6.46
C SER A 479 -29.59 -16.56 6.08
N ASP A 480 -29.50 -16.87 4.80
CA ASP A 480 -28.90 -18.07 4.24
C ASP A 480 -27.73 -17.73 3.29
N ALA A 481 -27.26 -18.71 2.51
CA ALA A 481 -26.16 -18.54 1.57
C ALA A 481 -26.59 -18.03 0.17
N SER A 482 -27.83 -17.54 0.04
CA SER A 482 -28.31 -16.97 -1.22
C SER A 482 -27.75 -15.56 -1.46
N GLN A 483 -27.92 -15.08 -2.69
CA GLN A 483 -27.34 -13.81 -3.14
C GLN A 483 -28.19 -12.58 -2.78
N PHE A 484 -27.53 -11.41 -2.73
CA PHE A 484 -28.16 -10.10 -2.82
C PHE A 484 -27.74 -9.44 -4.14
N THR A 485 -28.70 -9.02 -4.98
CA THR A 485 -28.37 -8.40 -6.28
C THR A 485 -29.19 -7.16 -6.57
N VAL A 486 -28.52 -6.09 -7.01
CA VAL A 486 -29.13 -4.89 -7.60
C VAL A 486 -28.89 -4.94 -9.11
N LEU A 487 -29.94 -4.75 -9.91
CA LEU A 487 -29.95 -5.00 -11.36
C LEU A 487 -30.70 -3.87 -12.10
N ASN A 488 -30.42 -3.75 -13.40
CA ASN A 488 -31.17 -2.96 -14.38
C ASN A 488 -31.66 -1.58 -13.89
N GLY A 489 -30.73 -0.73 -13.44
CA GLY A 489 -31.00 0.65 -13.05
C GLY A 489 -31.67 0.82 -11.68
N SER A 490 -31.76 -0.25 -10.88
CA SER A 490 -32.31 -0.19 -9.53
C SER A 490 -31.39 0.57 -8.57
N VAL A 491 -31.96 1.17 -7.53
CA VAL A 491 -31.24 2.07 -6.61
C VAL A 491 -31.53 1.73 -5.16
N VAL A 492 -30.49 1.75 -4.34
CA VAL A 492 -30.61 1.75 -2.87
C VAL A 492 -30.12 3.11 -2.36
N ASN A 493 -31.00 3.87 -1.71
CA ASN A 493 -30.71 5.23 -1.28
C ASN A 493 -31.13 5.45 0.18
N ALA A 494 -30.17 5.38 1.10
CA ALA A 494 -30.35 5.73 2.50
C ALA A 494 -30.09 7.24 2.78
N ASP A 495 -29.79 8.05 1.77
CA ASP A 495 -29.47 9.48 1.90
C ASP A 495 -28.35 9.69 2.93
N THR A 496 -28.55 10.49 3.99
CA THR A 496 -27.56 10.68 5.07
C THR A 496 -27.55 9.56 6.13
N SER A 497 -28.44 8.57 6.03
CA SER A 497 -28.61 7.49 7.00
C SER A 497 -27.68 6.30 6.71
N VAL A 498 -27.76 5.26 7.54
CA VAL A 498 -26.93 4.06 7.41
C VAL A 498 -27.62 3.01 6.53
N LEU A 499 -26.88 2.48 5.54
CA LEU A 499 -27.22 1.22 4.89
C LEU A 499 -26.43 0.07 5.55
N THR A 500 -27.13 -0.96 6.02
CA THR A 500 -26.53 -2.20 6.54
C THR A 500 -26.85 -3.35 5.60
N LEU A 501 -25.82 -3.96 5.06
CA LEU A 501 -25.90 -5.20 4.30
C LEU A 501 -25.37 -6.35 5.19
N SER A 502 -26.24 -7.31 5.51
CA SER A 502 -25.89 -8.45 6.36
C SER A 502 -26.14 -9.76 5.62
N LEU A 503 -25.07 -10.50 5.33
CA LEU A 503 -25.14 -11.75 4.57
C LEU A 503 -24.62 -12.94 5.38
N ALA A 504 -25.46 -13.96 5.61
CA ALA A 504 -25.03 -15.22 6.24
C ALA A 504 -24.25 -16.16 5.30
N GLY A 505 -24.04 -15.73 4.04
CA GLY A 505 -23.28 -16.38 3.00
C GLY A 505 -23.60 -15.73 1.64
N GLY A 506 -23.17 -16.35 0.54
CA GLY A 506 -23.47 -15.87 -0.82
C GLY A 506 -22.82 -14.53 -1.19
N PRO A 507 -22.93 -14.11 -2.46
CA PRO A 507 -22.43 -12.81 -2.92
C PRO A 507 -23.49 -11.69 -2.84
N ALA A 508 -23.07 -10.49 -2.45
CA ALA A 508 -23.73 -9.23 -2.75
C ALA A 508 -23.12 -8.62 -4.02
N SER A 509 -23.96 -8.21 -4.98
CA SER A 509 -23.52 -7.45 -6.16
C SER A 509 -24.45 -6.28 -6.43
N ASP A 510 -23.90 -5.11 -6.67
CA ASP A 510 -24.66 -3.96 -7.18
C ASP A 510 -24.79 -3.97 -8.72
N ASN A 511 -24.07 -4.86 -9.41
CA ASN A 511 -23.96 -4.96 -10.87
C ASN A 511 -23.81 -3.61 -11.58
N GLY A 512 -23.04 -2.69 -10.99
CA GLY A 512 -22.80 -1.36 -11.58
C GLY A 512 -23.86 -0.31 -11.22
N ASN A 513 -24.91 -0.66 -10.47
CA ASN A 513 -25.97 0.25 -10.08
C ASN A 513 -25.60 1.06 -8.81
N SER A 514 -26.42 2.05 -8.45
CA SER A 514 -26.08 3.02 -7.39
C SER A 514 -26.54 2.56 -6.01
N ILE A 515 -25.59 2.64 -5.07
CA ILE A 515 -25.81 2.60 -3.63
C ILE A 515 -25.39 3.96 -3.05
N THR A 516 -26.34 4.68 -2.43
CA THR A 516 -26.08 5.97 -1.77
C THR A 516 -26.44 5.87 -0.29
N ALA A 517 -25.52 6.26 0.60
CA ALA A 517 -25.77 6.32 2.05
C ALA A 517 -24.77 7.25 2.76
N GLY A 518 -25.11 7.76 3.94
CA GLY A 518 -24.14 8.47 4.79
C GLY A 518 -23.07 7.52 5.30
N ALA A 519 -23.46 6.27 5.60
CA ALA A 519 -22.54 5.21 5.94
C ALA A 519 -23.02 3.83 5.45
N LEU A 520 -22.08 2.97 5.10
CA LEU A 520 -22.28 1.58 4.70
C LEU A 520 -21.65 0.65 5.73
N ARG A 521 -22.47 -0.26 6.26
CA ARG A 521 -22.03 -1.32 7.16
C ARG A 521 -22.20 -2.68 6.51
N LEU A 522 -21.12 -3.45 6.43
CA LEU A 522 -21.11 -4.80 5.86
C LEU A 522 -20.88 -5.84 6.97
N LEU A 523 -21.74 -6.86 7.04
CA LEU A 523 -21.71 -7.89 8.08
C LEU A 523 -21.87 -9.30 7.51
N GLY A 524 -21.26 -10.27 8.21
CA GLY A 524 -21.52 -11.69 8.03
C GLY A 524 -20.39 -12.44 7.32
N THR A 525 -20.72 -13.48 6.54
CA THR A 525 -19.73 -14.37 5.93
C THR A 525 -19.72 -14.33 4.40
N GLY A 526 -20.66 -13.58 3.80
CA GLY A 526 -20.76 -13.39 2.35
C GLY A 526 -19.63 -12.55 1.75
N THR A 527 -19.57 -12.54 0.43
CA THR A 527 -18.68 -11.65 -0.36
C THR A 527 -19.44 -10.41 -0.82
N PHE A 528 -18.78 -9.27 -0.90
CA PHE A 528 -19.39 -8.01 -1.30
C PHE A 528 -18.67 -7.46 -2.53
N ASN A 529 -19.35 -7.41 -3.67
CA ASN A 529 -18.85 -6.85 -4.92
C ASN A 529 -19.68 -5.62 -5.30
N LEU A 530 -19.33 -4.49 -4.74
CA LEU A 530 -20.07 -3.22 -4.82
C LEU A 530 -19.27 -2.24 -5.70
N GLY A 531 -19.15 -2.57 -6.97
CA GLY A 531 -18.28 -1.91 -7.96
C GLY A 531 -18.95 -0.78 -8.77
N GLY A 532 -20.18 -0.41 -8.43
CA GLY A 532 -20.95 0.67 -9.05
C GLY A 532 -20.17 1.98 -9.13
N SER A 533 -20.10 2.59 -10.32
CA SER A 533 -19.40 3.87 -10.50
C SER A 533 -20.13 5.05 -9.86
N ASN A 534 -21.41 4.87 -9.53
CA ASN A 534 -22.32 5.86 -8.94
C ASN A 534 -22.62 5.55 -7.46
N ASN A 535 -21.84 4.67 -6.84
CA ASN A 535 -21.90 4.45 -5.41
C ASN A 535 -21.32 5.66 -4.69
N ASN A 536 -22.01 6.14 -3.67
CA ASN A 536 -21.55 7.29 -2.88
C ASN A 536 -21.84 7.04 -1.41
N VAL A 537 -20.81 6.76 -0.64
CA VAL A 537 -20.89 6.52 0.80
C VAL A 537 -19.82 7.29 1.55
N GLY A 538 -20.23 8.10 2.52
CA GLY A 538 -19.28 8.87 3.34
C GLY A 538 -18.40 8.02 4.26
N THR A 539 -18.94 6.96 4.88
CA THR A 539 -18.19 6.06 5.78
C THR A 539 -18.45 4.58 5.51
N LEU A 540 -17.40 3.80 5.30
CA LEU A 540 -17.43 2.34 5.19
C LEU A 540 -16.92 1.68 6.48
N ALA A 541 -17.67 0.70 6.98
CA ALA A 541 -17.19 -0.24 7.99
C ALA A 541 -17.65 -1.67 7.66
N ALA A 542 -16.76 -2.64 7.84
CA ALA A 542 -17.05 -4.03 7.49
C ALA A 542 -16.49 -4.99 8.55
N ASN A 543 -17.28 -6.00 8.89
CA ASN A 543 -16.81 -7.15 9.66
C ASN A 543 -17.32 -8.41 8.96
N VAL A 544 -16.54 -8.87 7.98
CA VAL A 544 -16.91 -9.96 7.11
C VAL A 544 -15.77 -10.97 6.97
N THR A 545 -16.11 -12.24 6.74
CA THR A 545 -15.10 -13.26 6.42
C THR A 545 -14.90 -13.43 4.92
N GLY A 546 -15.78 -12.90 4.08
CA GLY A 546 -15.60 -12.90 2.61
C GLY A 546 -14.77 -11.72 2.12
N ASN A 547 -14.65 -11.59 0.80
CA ASN A 547 -13.96 -10.49 0.15
C ASN A 547 -14.85 -9.24 0.09
N VAL A 548 -14.24 -8.05 0.14
CA VAL A 548 -14.92 -6.76 -0.02
C VAL A 548 -14.30 -6.01 -1.20
N ALA A 549 -15.06 -5.80 -2.26
CA ALA A 549 -14.75 -4.86 -3.32
C ALA A 549 -15.75 -3.71 -3.25
N TYR A 550 -15.28 -2.49 -3.06
CA TYR A 550 -16.11 -1.30 -2.99
C TYR A 550 -15.54 -0.19 -3.88
N ARG A 551 -16.40 0.37 -4.74
CA ARG A 551 -16.11 1.57 -5.51
C ARG A 551 -16.97 2.71 -4.99
N ASP A 552 -16.38 3.89 -4.90
CA ASP A 552 -17.03 5.15 -4.60
C ASP A 552 -16.82 6.16 -5.74
N THR A 553 -17.81 6.98 -6.04
CA THR A 553 -17.77 8.03 -7.06
C THR A 553 -16.86 9.19 -6.67
N ASP A 554 -16.85 9.55 -5.39
CA ASP A 554 -15.98 10.57 -4.81
C ASP A 554 -14.98 9.89 -3.86
N GLY A 555 -14.95 10.21 -2.57
CA GLY A 555 -14.05 9.62 -1.60
C GLY A 555 -14.76 9.26 -0.30
N PHE A 556 -14.24 8.25 0.39
CA PHE A 556 -14.87 7.73 1.60
C PHE A 556 -13.88 7.53 2.74
N ALA A 557 -14.41 7.52 3.97
CA ALA A 557 -13.66 7.18 5.16
C ALA A 557 -13.92 5.72 5.58
N ILE A 558 -12.87 4.99 5.91
CA ILE A 558 -12.95 3.82 6.78
C ILE A 558 -13.16 4.34 8.21
N GLY A 559 -14.20 3.86 8.88
CA GLY A 559 -14.60 4.41 10.18
C GLY A 559 -15.38 3.46 11.06
N SER A 560 -16.27 4.03 11.87
CA SER A 560 -17.16 3.29 12.77
C SER A 560 -18.61 3.55 12.39
N VAL A 561 -19.40 2.49 12.27
CA VAL A 561 -20.81 2.57 11.87
C VAL A 561 -21.67 1.80 12.88
N THR A 562 -22.69 2.49 13.42
CA THR A 562 -23.65 1.94 14.39
C THR A 562 -25.04 1.91 13.76
N SER A 563 -25.65 0.73 13.73
CA SER A 563 -27.03 0.56 13.24
C SER A 563 -27.62 -0.77 13.72
N PHE A 564 -28.91 -0.98 13.46
CA PHE A 564 -29.57 -2.25 13.72
C PHE A 564 -29.06 -3.34 12.75
N ASP A 565 -28.67 -4.51 13.25
CA ASP A 565 -28.15 -5.65 12.46
C ASP A 565 -29.17 -6.79 12.26
N GLY A 566 -30.43 -6.56 12.66
CA GLY A 566 -31.48 -7.57 12.68
C GLY A 566 -31.66 -8.26 14.03
N THR A 567 -30.72 -8.11 14.97
CA THR A 567 -30.82 -8.63 16.35
C THR A 567 -30.76 -7.52 17.39
N GLY A 568 -29.97 -6.47 17.13
CA GLY A 568 -29.82 -5.32 18.00
C GLY A 568 -29.07 -4.19 17.31
N THR A 569 -28.92 -3.07 18.02
CA THR A 569 -28.05 -1.97 17.57
C THR A 569 -26.62 -2.26 17.99
N THR A 570 -25.73 -2.43 17.02
CA THR A 570 -24.32 -2.82 17.23
C THR A 570 -23.41 -1.88 16.44
N THR A 571 -22.11 -1.89 16.76
CA THR A 571 -21.11 -1.03 16.15
C THR A 571 -20.03 -1.85 15.48
N THR A 572 -19.67 -1.49 14.25
CA THR A 572 -18.56 -2.06 13.49
C THR A 572 -17.52 -0.97 13.26
N THR A 573 -16.24 -1.26 13.47
CA THR A 573 -15.15 -0.30 13.31
C THR A 573 -14.06 -0.88 12.43
N GLY A 574 -13.59 -0.09 11.45
CA GLY A 574 -12.63 -0.54 10.45
C GLY A 574 -13.24 -1.46 9.40
N VAL A 575 -12.38 -2.14 8.65
CA VAL A 575 -12.77 -3.18 7.70
C VAL A 575 -11.99 -4.44 8.00
N ALA A 576 -12.68 -5.52 8.37
CA ALA A 576 -12.14 -6.87 8.39
C ALA A 576 -12.76 -7.67 7.22
N ALA A 577 -11.91 -8.25 6.39
CA ALA A 577 -12.27 -9.05 5.22
C ALA A 577 -11.19 -10.11 4.93
N THR A 578 -11.47 -11.08 4.05
CA THR A 578 -10.40 -11.96 3.52
C THR A 578 -9.47 -11.19 2.60
N ASP A 579 -10.02 -10.51 1.59
CA ASP A 579 -9.32 -9.57 0.72
C ASP A 579 -10.16 -8.29 0.59
N ALA A 580 -9.50 -7.16 0.38
CA ALA A 580 -10.15 -5.86 0.21
C ALA A 580 -9.68 -5.15 -1.07
N THR A 581 -10.63 -4.67 -1.86
CA THR A 581 -10.39 -3.82 -3.04
C THR A 581 -11.19 -2.55 -2.91
N PHE A 582 -10.52 -1.40 -2.92
CA PHE A 582 -11.16 -0.10 -2.80
C PHE A 582 -10.84 0.77 -4.01
N ASN A 583 -11.84 1.42 -4.57
CA ASN A 583 -11.70 2.36 -5.68
C ASN A 583 -12.48 3.64 -5.37
N ALA A 584 -11.88 4.81 -5.53
CA ALA A 584 -12.54 6.08 -5.25
C ALA A 584 -12.13 7.16 -6.26
N GLY A 585 -13.08 8.01 -6.68
CA GLY A 585 -12.82 9.23 -7.45
C GLY A 585 -12.21 10.38 -6.63
N GLY A 586 -12.02 10.19 -5.33
CA GLY A 586 -11.49 11.12 -4.34
C GLY A 586 -10.66 10.38 -3.29
N ALA A 587 -10.47 10.99 -2.13
CA ALA A 587 -9.57 10.46 -1.09
C ALA A 587 -10.15 9.22 -0.40
N ILE A 588 -9.30 8.25 -0.04
CA ILE A 588 -9.66 7.12 0.83
C ILE A 588 -8.87 7.27 2.13
N THR A 589 -9.57 7.41 3.26
CA THR A 589 -8.93 7.72 4.55
C THR A 589 -9.40 6.78 5.66
N THR A 590 -8.56 6.46 6.64
CA THR A 590 -9.00 5.86 7.91
C THR A 590 -9.21 6.96 8.95
N SER A 591 -10.48 7.21 9.30
CA SER A 591 -10.85 8.11 10.39
C SER A 591 -10.67 7.44 11.76
N ILE A 592 -11.03 6.16 11.86
CA ILE A 592 -10.88 5.29 13.03
C ILE A 592 -10.85 3.83 12.58
N GLY A 593 -10.15 2.98 13.32
CA GLY A 593 -10.03 1.55 13.03
C GLY A 593 -8.87 1.21 12.10
N THR A 594 -8.91 -0.02 11.58
CA THR A 594 -7.88 -0.59 10.69
C THR A 594 -8.53 -1.34 9.53
N VAL A 595 -7.83 -1.42 8.41
CA VAL A 595 -8.15 -2.37 7.32
C VAL A 595 -7.35 -3.65 7.56
N THR A 596 -8.03 -4.75 7.86
CA THR A 596 -7.46 -6.08 8.10
C THR A 596 -7.91 -7.00 6.98
N ALA A 597 -6.94 -7.48 6.19
CA ALA A 597 -7.15 -8.36 5.04
C ALA A 597 -5.85 -9.09 4.70
N ASN A 598 -5.90 -10.16 3.89
CA ASN A 598 -4.69 -10.78 3.35
C ASN A 598 -4.06 -9.88 2.30
N THR A 599 -4.86 -9.46 1.32
CA THR A 599 -4.49 -8.53 0.27
C THR A 599 -5.36 -7.27 0.32
N LEU A 600 -4.73 -6.12 0.02
CA LEU A 600 -5.40 -4.83 -0.08
C LEU A 600 -5.00 -4.13 -1.38
N ASP A 601 -5.97 -3.97 -2.28
CA ASP A 601 -5.81 -3.22 -3.52
C ASP A 601 -6.57 -1.89 -3.43
N VAL A 602 -5.89 -0.77 -3.62
CA VAL A 602 -6.48 0.56 -3.46
C VAL A 602 -6.21 1.43 -4.67
N VAL A 603 -7.27 2.01 -5.22
CA VAL A 603 -7.21 3.02 -6.27
C VAL A 603 -7.93 4.28 -5.80
N SER A 604 -7.28 5.43 -5.89
CA SER A 604 -7.84 6.73 -5.49
C SER A 604 -7.50 7.81 -6.52
N ALA A 605 -8.27 8.88 -6.58
CA ALA A 605 -7.91 10.11 -7.28
C ALA A 605 -7.78 11.34 -6.36
N GLY A 606 -7.79 11.15 -5.03
CA GLY A 606 -7.69 12.24 -4.04
C GLY A 606 -6.74 12.00 -2.86
N GLY A 607 -5.89 10.96 -2.92
CA GLY A 607 -4.98 10.56 -1.85
C GLY A 607 -5.45 9.32 -1.07
N ILE A 608 -4.50 8.60 -0.49
CA ILE A 608 -4.72 7.37 0.27
C ILE A 608 -4.11 7.55 1.66
N ALA A 609 -4.88 7.44 2.74
CA ALA A 609 -4.37 7.54 4.10
C ALA A 609 -4.95 6.42 4.97
N LEU A 610 -4.26 5.30 5.10
CA LEU A 610 -4.82 4.08 5.69
C LEU A 610 -3.97 3.51 6.83
N ASN A 611 -4.63 3.20 7.94
CA ASN A 611 -4.15 2.25 8.93
C ASN A 611 -4.54 0.83 8.52
N THR A 612 -3.54 -0.05 8.37
CA THR A 612 -3.72 -1.40 7.83
C THR A 612 -3.07 -2.45 8.71
N ALA A 613 -3.57 -3.68 8.61
CA ALA A 613 -2.95 -4.89 9.14
C ALA A 613 -3.08 -5.97 8.05
N VAL A 614 -2.32 -5.78 6.97
CA VAL A 614 -2.40 -6.60 5.75
C VAL A 614 -1.08 -7.27 5.42
N GLY A 615 -1.16 -8.43 4.77
CA GLY A 615 0.03 -9.18 4.33
C GLY A 615 0.59 -8.69 2.99
N SER A 616 -0.27 -8.15 2.13
CA SER A 616 0.10 -7.61 0.82
C SER A 616 -0.69 -6.35 0.47
N ILE A 617 -0.04 -5.39 -0.19
CA ILE A 617 -0.69 -4.15 -0.63
C ILE A 617 -0.31 -3.73 -2.05
N HIS A 618 -1.31 -3.28 -2.80
CA HIS A 618 -1.17 -2.52 -4.04
C HIS A 618 -1.90 -1.19 -3.90
N THR A 619 -1.26 -0.07 -4.21
CA THR A 619 -1.89 1.25 -4.19
C THR A 619 -1.64 2.03 -5.48
N SER A 620 -2.68 2.69 -6.00
CA SER A 620 -2.56 3.63 -7.10
C SER A 620 -3.35 4.90 -6.81
N ASN A 621 -2.66 6.01 -6.61
CA ASN A 621 -3.27 7.33 -6.52
C ASN A 621 -3.02 8.10 -7.83
N THR A 622 -4.12 8.37 -8.54
CA THR A 622 -4.14 8.93 -9.90
C THR A 622 -4.30 10.45 -9.93
N GLY A 623 -4.64 11.06 -8.79
CA GLY A 623 -4.86 12.51 -8.67
C GLY A 623 -3.98 13.15 -7.60
N ALA A 624 -4.43 14.30 -7.10
CA ALA A 624 -3.70 15.08 -6.09
C ALA A 624 -3.86 14.45 -4.70
N GLY A 625 -2.76 14.32 -3.95
CA GLY A 625 -2.76 13.79 -2.59
C GLY A 625 -1.59 12.85 -2.34
N ASN A 626 -1.33 12.52 -1.07
CA ASN A 626 -0.26 11.58 -0.72
C ASN A 626 -0.83 10.16 -0.52
N THR A 627 0.03 9.15 -0.64
CA THR A 627 -0.23 7.79 -0.15
C THR A 627 0.50 7.65 1.18
N LEU A 628 -0.26 7.63 2.28
CA LEU A 628 0.19 7.43 3.64
C LEU A 628 -0.35 6.08 4.15
N ILE A 629 0.52 5.10 4.34
CA ILE A 629 0.15 3.78 4.84
C ILE A 629 0.82 3.55 6.18
N SER A 630 0.05 3.17 7.19
CA SER A 630 0.55 2.69 8.48
C SER A 630 0.15 1.24 8.66
N ASN A 631 1.08 0.31 8.47
CA ASN A 631 0.81 -1.12 8.54
C ASN A 631 1.41 -1.78 9.81
N THR A 632 0.76 -2.82 10.30
CA THR A 632 1.30 -3.69 11.35
C THR A 632 1.58 -5.09 10.83
N GLY A 633 2.72 -5.68 11.20
CA GLY A 633 3.13 -7.02 10.76
C GLY A 633 4.04 -7.01 9.53
N ALA A 634 4.30 -8.17 8.95
CA ALA A 634 5.07 -8.28 7.71
C ALA A 634 4.23 -7.81 6.51
N LEU A 635 4.84 -7.06 5.59
CA LEU A 635 4.14 -6.48 4.44
C LEU A 635 4.86 -6.78 3.13
N THR A 636 4.11 -7.25 2.14
CA THR A 636 4.56 -7.31 0.74
C THR A 636 3.95 -6.16 -0.05
N ILE A 637 4.77 -5.37 -0.73
CA ILE A 637 4.32 -4.32 -1.64
C ILE A 637 4.38 -4.87 -3.06
N THR A 638 3.22 -5.10 -3.66
CA THR A 638 3.08 -5.58 -5.06
C THR A 638 2.99 -4.45 -6.06
N GLY A 639 2.83 -3.20 -5.59
CA GLY A 639 3.02 -1.99 -6.38
C GLY A 639 2.45 -0.76 -5.66
N MET A 640 3.16 0.36 -5.72
CA MET A 640 2.65 1.63 -5.19
C MET A 640 2.94 2.74 -6.18
N THR A 641 1.91 3.33 -6.77
CA THR A 641 2.07 4.42 -7.75
C THR A 641 1.35 5.68 -7.28
N GLU A 642 2.07 6.80 -7.33
CA GLU A 642 1.61 8.14 -7.00
C GLU A 642 1.80 9.06 -8.19
N THR A 643 0.73 9.68 -8.69
CA THR A 643 0.80 10.59 -9.84
C THR A 643 1.20 12.01 -9.42
N SER A 644 0.66 12.49 -8.31
CA SER A 644 0.95 13.83 -7.79
C SER A 644 0.89 13.87 -6.26
N GLY A 645 1.98 13.42 -5.65
CA GLY A 645 2.15 13.39 -4.20
C GLY A 645 3.40 12.62 -3.76
N SER A 646 3.49 12.33 -2.47
CA SER A 646 4.53 11.49 -1.88
C SER A 646 3.95 10.16 -1.40
N ILE A 647 4.79 9.12 -1.41
CA ILE A 647 4.51 7.84 -0.78
C ILE A 647 5.19 7.84 0.60
N THR A 648 4.44 7.61 1.66
CA THR A 648 4.95 7.40 3.01
C THR A 648 4.37 6.10 3.56
N LEU A 649 5.23 5.14 3.91
CA LEU A 649 4.82 3.87 4.47
C LEU A 649 5.57 3.60 5.76
N ASN A 650 4.82 3.45 6.85
CA ASN A 650 5.32 3.10 8.17
C ASN A 650 4.84 1.69 8.52
N ASN A 651 5.75 0.73 8.62
CA ASN A 651 5.43 -0.65 8.93
C ASN A 651 6.05 -1.09 10.27
N ALA A 652 5.27 -1.76 11.11
CA ALA A 652 5.73 -2.39 12.35
C ALA A 652 6.19 -3.85 12.13
N GLY A 653 6.96 -4.09 11.06
CA GLY A 653 7.48 -5.38 10.65
C GLY A 653 8.34 -5.28 9.38
N SER A 654 8.87 -6.40 8.89
CA SER A 654 9.65 -6.42 7.64
C SER A 654 8.78 -6.06 6.43
N VAL A 655 9.37 -5.39 5.46
CA VAL A 655 8.73 -4.97 4.20
C VAL A 655 9.46 -5.62 3.02
N ALA A 656 8.71 -6.25 2.13
CA ALA A 656 9.22 -6.78 0.86
C ALA A 656 8.61 -6.02 -0.31
N VAL A 657 9.42 -5.29 -1.08
CA VAL A 657 9.03 -4.60 -2.31
C VAL A 657 9.22 -5.56 -3.49
N THR A 658 8.12 -6.18 -3.91
CA THR A 658 8.07 -7.17 -5.00
C THR A 658 7.42 -6.63 -6.27
N GLY A 659 6.77 -5.47 -6.21
CA GLY A 659 6.47 -4.62 -7.35
C GLY A 659 6.98 -3.20 -7.15
N GLY A 660 7.03 -2.41 -8.23
CA GLY A 660 7.61 -1.07 -8.19
C GLY A 660 6.85 -0.08 -7.30
N MET A 661 7.61 0.74 -6.56
CA MET A 661 7.15 1.97 -5.93
C MET A 661 7.54 3.16 -6.80
N SER A 662 6.60 4.03 -7.17
CA SER A 662 6.82 5.16 -8.08
C SER A 662 6.06 6.41 -7.62
N ALA A 663 6.79 7.51 -7.39
CA ALA A 663 6.21 8.84 -7.16
C ALA A 663 6.53 9.75 -8.36
N ASN A 664 5.56 9.90 -9.27
CA ASN A 664 5.70 10.50 -10.60
C ASN A 664 5.19 11.94 -10.72
N GLY A 665 5.30 12.72 -9.63
CA GLY A 665 4.92 14.14 -9.62
C GLY A 665 5.88 15.02 -10.41
N ALA A 666 5.83 14.98 -11.74
CA ALA A 666 6.69 15.78 -12.63
C ALA A 666 6.59 17.30 -12.40
N THR A 667 5.51 17.77 -11.77
CA THR A 667 5.23 19.19 -11.49
C THR A 667 5.50 19.63 -10.05
N LEU A 668 5.77 18.73 -9.10
CA LEU A 668 6.03 19.07 -7.69
C LEU A 668 7.48 18.77 -7.31
N THR A 669 8.18 19.74 -6.74
CA THR A 669 9.58 19.60 -6.27
C THR A 669 9.73 18.78 -4.98
N THR A 670 8.66 18.15 -4.47
CA THR A 670 8.63 17.49 -3.14
C THR A 670 8.08 16.06 -3.15
N SER A 671 7.77 15.47 -4.31
CA SER A 671 7.20 14.12 -4.42
C SER A 671 8.24 13.04 -4.08
N GLY A 672 8.25 12.57 -2.83
CA GLY A 672 9.24 11.62 -2.32
C GLY A 672 8.67 10.24 -2.00
N ILE A 673 9.56 9.29 -1.70
CA ILE A 673 9.23 7.98 -1.14
C ILE A 673 9.89 7.89 0.23
N ALA A 674 9.11 7.66 1.28
CA ALA A 674 9.59 7.37 2.63
C ALA A 674 9.05 6.01 3.07
N LEU A 675 9.94 5.04 3.29
CA LEU A 675 9.60 3.70 3.72
C LEU A 675 10.32 3.37 5.04
N THR A 676 9.56 3.10 6.10
CA THR A 676 10.10 2.75 7.42
C THR A 676 9.62 1.36 7.84
N ALA A 677 10.56 0.46 8.19
CA ALA A 677 10.31 -0.83 8.79
C ALA A 677 10.88 -0.82 10.22
N SER A 678 10.05 -0.49 11.22
CA SER A 678 10.49 0.02 12.52
C SER A 678 10.91 -1.01 13.57
N GLY A 679 10.60 -2.29 13.41
CA GLY A 679 11.01 -3.33 14.36
C GLY A 679 12.51 -3.60 14.29
N ALA A 680 13.16 -3.92 15.41
CA ALA A 680 14.61 -4.16 15.47
C ALA A 680 15.11 -5.36 14.63
N ALA A 681 14.20 -6.23 14.20
CA ALA A 681 14.44 -7.35 13.28
C ALA A 681 13.70 -7.15 11.94
N SER A 682 13.25 -5.93 11.65
CA SER A 682 12.48 -5.60 10.46
C SER A 682 13.38 -5.15 9.34
N ASP A 683 13.32 -5.89 8.25
CA ASP A 683 14.10 -5.63 7.04
C ASP A 683 13.28 -4.84 6.02
N ILE A 684 13.96 -4.13 5.13
CA ILE A 684 13.40 -3.67 3.85
C ILE A 684 14.10 -4.47 2.75
N SER A 685 13.37 -5.34 2.06
CA SER A 685 13.88 -6.15 0.96
C SER A 685 13.27 -5.70 -0.37
N ILE A 686 14.08 -5.27 -1.33
CA ILE A 686 13.67 -4.89 -2.68
C ILE A 686 14.12 -5.99 -3.62
N THR A 687 13.16 -6.72 -4.17
CA THR A 687 13.41 -7.95 -4.96
C THR A 687 12.68 -7.99 -6.31
N GLY A 688 11.65 -7.15 -6.49
CA GLY A 688 10.79 -7.17 -7.67
C GLY A 688 11.08 -6.10 -8.71
N ALA A 689 10.83 -6.45 -9.99
CA ALA A 689 11.05 -5.60 -11.16
C ALA A 689 10.40 -4.21 -10.99
N GLY A 690 11.22 -3.19 -10.77
CA GLY A 690 10.78 -1.80 -10.67
C GLY A 690 11.24 -1.05 -9.42
N GLY A 691 11.68 -1.74 -8.36
CA GLY A 691 12.29 -1.11 -7.16
C GLY A 691 11.56 0.13 -6.62
N ALA A 692 12.30 1.18 -6.26
CA ALA A 692 11.75 2.45 -5.75
C ALA A 692 12.23 3.64 -6.59
N ASN A 693 11.32 4.35 -7.25
CA ASN A 693 11.67 5.44 -8.16
C ASN A 693 10.88 6.72 -7.87
N THR A 694 11.52 7.87 -7.99
CA THR A 694 10.88 9.19 -7.93
C THR A 694 11.50 10.15 -8.93
N TYR A 695 10.67 10.99 -9.54
CA TYR A 695 11.12 11.98 -10.53
C TYR A 695 11.71 13.25 -9.90
N SER A 696 11.21 13.70 -8.76
CA SER A 696 11.56 15.04 -8.24
C SER A 696 11.93 15.08 -6.75
N GLY A 697 11.42 14.16 -5.91
CA GLY A 697 11.66 14.19 -4.47
C GLY A 697 12.69 13.17 -3.97
N ALA A 698 12.87 13.13 -2.66
CA ALA A 698 13.84 12.24 -2.02
C ALA A 698 13.31 10.81 -1.87
N ILE A 699 14.22 9.83 -1.80
CA ILE A 699 13.93 8.46 -1.34
C ILE A 699 14.59 8.26 0.02
N SER A 700 13.81 7.85 1.02
CA SER A 700 14.27 7.51 2.36
C SER A 700 13.81 6.10 2.72
N LEU A 701 14.74 5.17 2.91
CA LEU A 701 14.49 3.81 3.39
C LEU A 701 15.10 3.65 4.79
N ASN A 702 14.29 3.29 5.79
CA ASN A 702 14.73 3.12 7.17
C ASN A 702 14.32 1.75 7.70
N ALA A 703 15.26 0.81 7.81
CA ALA A 703 15.04 -0.53 8.32
C ALA A 703 15.62 -0.68 9.72
N GLY A 704 14.87 -1.30 10.64
CA GLY A 704 15.37 -1.59 11.98
C GLY A 704 16.46 -2.66 12.01
N GLN A 705 16.52 -3.52 10.99
CA GLN A 705 17.61 -4.50 10.80
C GLN A 705 18.35 -4.26 9.49
N ASP A 706 17.92 -4.87 8.37
CA ASP A 706 18.69 -4.80 7.12
C ASP A 706 17.92 -4.11 5.98
N ILE A 707 18.65 -3.45 5.08
CA ILE A 707 18.16 -3.09 3.75
C ILE A 707 18.80 -4.04 2.74
N VAL A 708 17.98 -4.81 2.03
CA VAL A 708 18.43 -5.83 1.08
C VAL A 708 17.92 -5.45 -0.31
N HIS A 709 18.82 -5.05 -1.22
CA HIS A 709 18.52 -4.74 -2.61
C HIS A 709 19.12 -5.84 -3.50
N THR A 710 18.27 -6.74 -4.00
CA THR A 710 18.67 -7.96 -4.73
C THR A 710 17.70 -8.30 -5.86
N GLY A 711 17.99 -9.30 -6.69
CA GLY A 711 17.00 -9.85 -7.63
C GLY A 711 17.11 -9.41 -9.09
N GLY A 712 18.12 -8.63 -9.45
CA GLY A 712 18.56 -8.40 -10.83
C GLY A 712 17.82 -7.28 -11.57
N ALA A 713 18.57 -6.31 -12.11
CA ALA A 713 18.08 -5.12 -12.81
C ALA A 713 17.09 -4.26 -11.99
N GLN A 714 17.19 -4.31 -10.67
CA GLN A 714 16.37 -3.51 -9.76
C GLN A 714 16.93 -2.10 -9.59
N GLN A 715 16.04 -1.12 -9.33
CA GLN A 715 16.39 0.29 -9.35
C GLN A 715 15.87 1.02 -8.11
N ILE A 716 16.76 1.75 -7.43
CA ILE A 716 16.43 2.80 -6.47
C ILE A 716 16.85 4.13 -7.10
N ASN A 717 15.95 4.81 -7.83
CA ASN A 717 16.28 6.04 -8.56
C ASN A 717 15.57 7.26 -8.00
N SER A 718 16.32 8.32 -7.69
CA SER A 718 15.76 9.66 -7.50
C SER A 718 16.31 10.61 -8.57
N TYR A 719 15.45 11.12 -9.44
CA TYR A 719 15.86 12.03 -10.52
C TYR A 719 16.03 13.48 -10.05
N GLY A 720 15.41 13.90 -8.95
CA GLY A 720 15.42 15.28 -8.47
C GLY A 720 15.75 15.49 -6.99
N GLY A 721 15.87 14.41 -6.20
CA GLY A 721 16.11 14.51 -4.76
C GLY A 721 17.20 13.59 -4.21
N ALA A 722 17.43 13.72 -2.91
CA ALA A 722 18.40 12.92 -2.17
C ALA A 722 17.96 11.46 -2.01
N ILE A 723 18.93 10.57 -1.83
CA ILE A 723 18.69 9.16 -1.46
C ILE A 723 19.29 8.91 -0.09
N THR A 724 18.49 8.45 0.88
CA THR A 724 18.93 8.07 2.22
C THR A 724 18.51 6.64 2.54
N LEU A 725 19.48 5.77 2.82
CA LEU A 725 19.26 4.39 3.24
C LEU A 725 19.85 4.25 4.64
N THR A 726 19.03 3.89 5.62
CA THR A 726 19.47 3.66 7.00
C THR A 726 19.05 2.26 7.44
N ALA A 727 20.00 1.43 7.84
CA ALA A 727 19.77 0.10 8.35
C ALA A 727 20.37 -0.02 9.76
N GLY A 728 19.60 -0.60 10.69
CA GLY A 728 20.09 -0.86 12.05
C GLY A 728 21.29 -1.83 12.08
N ARG A 729 21.45 -2.67 11.06
CA ARG A 729 22.53 -3.63 10.91
C ARG A 729 23.19 -3.54 9.54
N ASP A 730 22.64 -4.11 8.47
CA ASP A 730 23.35 -4.19 7.19
C ASP A 730 22.63 -3.50 6.02
N ILE A 731 23.38 -2.94 5.07
CA ILE A 731 22.89 -2.63 3.73
C ILE A 731 23.55 -3.61 2.76
N LEU A 732 22.76 -4.51 2.18
CA LEU A 732 23.18 -5.51 1.22
C LEU A 732 22.68 -5.12 -0.18
N HIS A 733 23.59 -4.75 -1.07
CA HIS A 733 23.31 -4.40 -2.46
C HIS A 733 24.05 -5.38 -3.38
N THR A 734 23.38 -6.49 -3.73
CA THR A 734 23.99 -7.65 -4.42
C THR A 734 23.02 -8.28 -5.41
N GLY A 735 23.48 -8.74 -6.57
CA GLY A 735 22.60 -9.28 -7.60
C GLY A 735 23.30 -9.98 -8.75
N SER A 736 22.65 -10.97 -9.36
CA SER A 736 23.21 -11.67 -10.53
C SER A 736 23.24 -10.83 -11.81
N THR A 737 22.55 -9.68 -11.85
CA THR A 737 22.54 -8.68 -12.93
C THR A 737 22.53 -7.27 -12.32
N THR A 738 22.82 -6.23 -13.12
CA THR A 738 23.09 -4.85 -12.66
C THR A 738 21.92 -4.20 -11.90
N ASN A 739 21.82 -4.35 -10.58
CA ASN A 739 20.98 -3.50 -9.75
C ASN A 739 21.59 -2.10 -9.64
N GLN A 740 20.77 -1.07 -9.46
CA GLN A 740 21.23 0.31 -9.44
C GLN A 740 20.62 1.12 -8.31
N ILE A 741 21.44 1.91 -7.62
CA ILE A 741 21.02 3.00 -6.73
C ILE A 741 21.51 4.29 -7.38
N ASN A 742 20.60 5.12 -7.90
CA ASN A 742 20.95 6.32 -8.68
C ASN A 742 20.32 7.59 -8.09
N THR A 743 21.12 8.60 -7.74
CA THR A 743 20.61 9.98 -7.58
C THR A 743 21.12 10.86 -8.72
N PHE A 744 20.22 11.53 -9.43
CA PHE A 744 20.59 12.44 -10.52
C PHE A 744 20.82 13.87 -10.05
N SER A 745 20.14 14.27 -8.96
CA SER A 745 20.22 15.58 -8.34
C SER A 745 19.92 15.43 -6.85
N GLY A 746 20.94 15.47 -6.00
CA GLY A 746 20.78 15.34 -4.55
C GLY A 746 21.93 14.57 -3.91
N ALA A 747 22.08 14.69 -2.60
CA ALA A 747 23.06 13.89 -1.87
C ALA A 747 22.60 12.43 -1.77
N MET A 748 23.55 11.49 -1.76
CA MET A 748 23.30 10.09 -1.46
C MET A 748 23.94 9.73 -0.12
N MET A 749 23.18 9.09 0.77
CA MET A 749 23.65 8.66 2.08
C MET A 749 23.21 7.23 2.36
N LEU A 750 24.17 6.32 2.54
CA LEU A 750 23.95 4.94 2.98
C LEU A 750 24.60 4.76 4.36
N MET A 751 23.79 4.42 5.36
CA MET A 751 24.23 4.24 6.75
C MET A 751 23.81 2.89 7.28
N ALA A 752 24.77 2.04 7.62
CA ALA A 752 24.54 0.74 8.22
C ALA A 752 25.15 0.69 9.62
N GLY A 753 24.40 0.19 10.61
CA GLY A 753 24.92 -0.01 11.97
C GLY A 753 26.09 -0.99 12.05
N ARG A 754 26.22 -1.88 11.05
CA ARG A 754 27.27 -2.88 10.94
C ARG A 754 27.90 -2.84 9.55
N ASP A 755 27.35 -3.49 8.52
CA ASP A 755 28.07 -3.64 7.25
C ASP A 755 27.36 -2.97 6.06
N ILE A 756 28.13 -2.40 5.13
CA ILE A 756 27.65 -2.11 3.78
C ILE A 756 28.36 -3.08 2.84
N ILE A 757 27.58 -3.93 2.17
CA ILE A 757 28.07 -4.94 1.22
C ILE A 757 27.52 -4.59 -0.15
N HIS A 758 28.41 -4.26 -1.08
CA HIS A 758 28.11 -4.01 -2.48
C HIS A 758 28.86 -5.02 -3.35
N ALA A 759 28.13 -5.77 -4.18
CA ALA A 759 28.74 -6.86 -4.93
C ALA A 759 28.25 -7.02 -6.37
N ASP A 760 28.84 -8.00 -7.06
CA ASP A 760 28.49 -8.42 -8.41
C ASP A 760 28.64 -7.30 -9.45
N ALA A 761 27.66 -7.14 -10.36
CA ALA A 761 27.64 -6.11 -11.40
C ALA A 761 26.78 -4.88 -11.00
N ASP A 762 26.43 -4.76 -9.72
CA ASP A 762 25.55 -3.71 -9.23
C ASP A 762 26.22 -2.34 -9.26
N GLN A 763 25.42 -1.27 -9.21
CA GLN A 763 25.92 0.10 -9.33
C GLN A 763 25.33 1.06 -8.30
N ILE A 764 26.17 1.88 -7.68
CA ILE A 764 25.77 3.02 -6.85
C ILE A 764 26.26 4.29 -7.54
N ASN A 765 25.35 5.08 -8.10
CA ASN A 765 25.67 6.25 -8.90
C ASN A 765 25.08 7.55 -8.30
N SER A 766 25.91 8.57 -8.14
CA SER A 766 25.47 9.96 -7.95
C SER A 766 25.92 10.78 -9.16
N TYR A 767 24.98 11.36 -9.90
CA TYR A 767 25.30 12.24 -11.03
C TYR A 767 25.57 13.68 -10.57
N SER A 768 24.90 14.12 -9.49
CA SER A 768 25.07 15.43 -8.88
C SER A 768 24.78 15.40 -7.39
N GLY A 769 25.80 15.61 -6.55
CA GLY A 769 25.67 15.72 -5.11
C GLY A 769 26.70 14.88 -4.36
N ALA A 770 26.94 15.21 -3.09
CA ALA A 770 27.84 14.44 -2.25
C ALA A 770 27.30 13.02 -2.02
N MET A 771 28.19 12.03 -2.01
CA MET A 771 27.87 10.65 -1.70
C MET A 771 28.60 10.25 -0.41
N LEU A 772 27.86 9.74 0.57
CA LEU A 772 28.36 9.33 1.89
C LEU A 772 27.93 7.89 2.19
N LEU A 773 28.89 6.97 2.30
CA LEU A 773 28.66 5.56 2.66
C LEU A 773 29.33 5.29 4.00
N MET A 774 28.56 4.92 5.01
CA MET A 774 29.03 4.72 6.39
C MET A 774 28.61 3.35 6.91
N ALA A 775 29.59 2.49 7.15
CA ALA A 775 29.41 1.20 7.81
C ALA A 775 29.99 1.27 9.24
N GLY A 776 29.19 0.91 10.24
CA GLY A 776 29.65 0.85 11.64
C GLY A 776 30.76 -0.16 11.89
N ARG A 777 30.89 -1.16 11.00
CA ARG A 777 31.92 -2.20 11.01
C ARG A 777 32.60 -2.30 9.65
N ASP A 778 32.07 -3.07 8.69
CA ASP A 778 32.79 -3.38 7.46
C ASP A 778 32.15 -2.76 6.22
N PHE A 779 32.98 -2.23 5.32
CA PHE A 779 32.60 -1.88 3.96
C PHE A 779 33.21 -2.88 3.00
N ALA A 780 32.37 -3.66 2.30
CA ALA A 780 32.80 -4.65 1.33
C ALA A 780 32.31 -4.27 -0.07
N HIS A 781 33.24 -4.11 -0.99
CA HIS A 781 33.00 -3.89 -2.41
C HIS A 781 33.64 -5.03 -3.21
N SER A 782 32.84 -5.93 -3.76
CA SER A 782 33.35 -7.18 -4.37
C SER A 782 32.51 -7.64 -5.54
N GLY A 783 33.02 -7.62 -6.77
CA GLY A 783 32.23 -8.13 -7.89
C GLY A 783 32.87 -7.95 -9.25
N ALA A 784 32.36 -8.69 -10.24
CA ALA A 784 32.76 -8.49 -11.62
C ALA A 784 31.97 -7.31 -12.21
N ALA A 785 32.64 -6.18 -12.43
CA ALA A 785 32.08 -4.95 -12.99
C ALA A 785 31.12 -4.13 -12.10
N GLY A 786 31.04 -4.40 -10.79
CA GLY A 786 30.33 -3.54 -9.84
C GLY A 786 30.94 -2.13 -9.75
N GLN A 787 30.13 -1.09 -9.63
CA GLN A 787 30.61 0.30 -9.69
C GLN A 787 30.01 1.19 -8.60
N ILE A 788 30.86 1.98 -7.94
CA ILE A 788 30.46 3.15 -7.15
C ILE A 788 30.94 4.39 -7.89
N ASN A 789 30.04 5.12 -8.52
CA ASN A 789 30.38 6.29 -9.32
C ASN A 789 29.81 7.57 -8.69
N ASN A 790 30.63 8.59 -8.53
CA ASN A 790 30.18 9.93 -8.19
C ASN A 790 30.68 10.93 -9.25
N ASN A 791 29.78 11.42 -10.10
CA ASN A 791 30.13 12.29 -11.21
C ASN A 791 30.45 13.72 -10.73
N SER A 792 29.73 14.23 -9.72
CA SER A 792 30.04 15.53 -9.13
C SER A 792 29.69 15.60 -7.64
N GLY A 793 30.59 16.21 -6.86
CA GLY A 793 30.51 16.28 -5.40
C GLY A 793 31.57 15.39 -4.74
N SER A 794 31.69 15.46 -3.41
CA SER A 794 32.61 14.58 -2.69
C SER A 794 32.04 13.17 -2.52
N LEU A 795 32.85 12.13 -2.72
CA LEU A 795 32.54 10.76 -2.30
C LEU A 795 33.31 10.45 -1.01
N ALA A 796 32.60 10.13 0.07
CA ALA A 796 33.16 9.67 1.33
C ALA A 796 32.68 8.26 1.66
N ILE A 797 33.60 7.33 1.88
CA ILE A 797 33.31 5.97 2.34
C ILE A 797 34.05 5.74 3.65
N THR A 798 33.30 5.40 4.71
CA THR A 798 33.85 5.15 6.05
C THR A 798 33.45 3.75 6.53
N ALA A 799 34.45 2.95 6.87
CA ALA A 799 34.28 1.68 7.56
C ALA A 799 34.81 1.78 9.00
N GLY A 800 34.00 1.43 9.99
CA GLY A 800 34.41 1.42 11.39
C GLY A 800 35.56 0.44 11.70
N GLN A 801 35.70 -0.62 10.91
CA GLN A 801 36.75 -1.63 11.00
C GLN A 801 37.42 -1.82 9.62
N ASP A 802 36.88 -2.67 8.75
CA ASP A 802 37.58 -3.04 7.52
C ASP A 802 36.93 -2.46 6.26
N PHE A 803 37.76 -1.93 5.38
CA PHE A 803 37.40 -1.61 4.01
C PHE A 803 38.00 -2.67 3.09
N THR A 804 37.16 -3.44 2.41
CA THR A 804 37.58 -4.47 1.45
C THR A 804 37.10 -4.10 0.06
N HIS A 805 38.04 -3.89 -0.87
CA HIS A 805 37.78 -3.69 -2.29
C HIS A 805 38.43 -4.84 -3.06
N SER A 806 37.66 -5.64 -3.78
CA SER A 806 38.13 -6.87 -4.42
C SER A 806 37.51 -7.10 -5.81
N ALA A 807 38.05 -8.07 -6.56
CA ALA A 807 37.64 -8.43 -7.93
C ALA A 807 37.86 -7.28 -8.93
N SER A 808 36.99 -7.08 -9.92
CA SER A 808 37.14 -6.06 -10.99
C SER A 808 36.25 -4.83 -10.79
N GLY A 809 35.70 -4.65 -9.59
CA GLY A 809 34.84 -3.52 -9.27
C GLY A 809 35.57 -2.17 -9.32
N GLN A 810 34.83 -1.08 -9.49
CA GLN A 810 35.37 0.27 -9.59
C GLN A 810 34.75 1.23 -8.58
N ILE A 811 35.56 2.10 -7.99
CA ILE A 811 35.13 3.28 -7.23
C ILE A 811 35.66 4.51 -7.97
N ASN A 812 34.77 5.31 -8.54
CA ASN A 812 35.13 6.42 -9.42
C ASN A 812 34.54 7.75 -8.90
N THR A 813 35.31 8.83 -9.01
CA THR A 813 34.85 10.20 -8.72
C THR A 813 35.27 11.13 -9.87
N ASN A 814 34.35 11.65 -10.68
CA ASN A 814 34.74 12.47 -11.84
C ASN A 814 35.16 13.89 -11.40
N SER A 815 34.39 14.50 -10.50
CA SER A 815 34.71 15.79 -9.90
C SER A 815 34.39 15.82 -8.41
N GLY A 816 35.27 16.41 -7.61
CA GLY A 816 35.19 16.43 -6.14
C GLY A 816 36.10 15.41 -5.45
N ALA A 817 36.26 15.56 -4.14
CA ALA A 817 37.20 14.76 -3.35
C ALA A 817 36.72 13.31 -3.15
N LEU A 818 37.64 12.36 -3.14
CA LEU A 818 37.40 10.96 -2.78
C LEU A 818 38.07 10.68 -1.42
N ASN A 819 37.27 10.43 -0.38
CA ASN A 819 37.76 10.13 0.97
C ASN A 819 37.38 8.70 1.37
N LEU A 820 38.35 7.83 1.54
CA LEU A 820 38.18 6.44 1.97
C LEU A 820 38.80 6.27 3.35
N THR A 821 38.04 5.83 4.34
CA THR A 821 38.54 5.64 5.72
C THR A 821 38.21 4.26 6.27
N ALA A 822 39.19 3.62 6.92
CA ALA A 822 39.00 2.35 7.61
C ALA A 822 39.61 2.39 9.02
N GLY A 823 38.83 1.96 10.02
CA GLY A 823 39.23 1.97 11.44
C GLY A 823 40.13 0.82 11.89
N ARG A 824 40.39 -0.17 11.04
CA ARG A 824 41.30 -1.29 11.32
C ARG A 824 42.13 -1.71 10.10
N GLY A 825 41.51 -1.99 8.96
CA GLY A 825 42.21 -2.53 7.80
C GLY A 825 41.66 -2.06 6.47
N PHE A 826 42.53 -1.86 5.50
CA PHE A 826 42.14 -1.60 4.12
C PHE A 826 42.75 -2.68 3.23
N THR A 827 41.91 -3.46 2.56
CA THR A 827 42.35 -4.48 1.61
C THR A 827 41.89 -4.10 0.21
N HIS A 828 42.83 -3.92 -0.70
CA HIS A 828 42.58 -3.76 -2.13
C HIS A 828 43.14 -4.99 -2.84
N SER A 829 42.29 -5.80 -3.48
CA SER A 829 42.67 -7.04 -4.17
C SER A 829 42.04 -7.13 -5.56
N GLY A 830 42.61 -7.95 -6.46
CA GLY A 830 42.07 -8.14 -7.81
C GLY A 830 42.45 -7.04 -8.81
N SER A 831 41.63 -6.87 -9.86
CA SER A 831 41.85 -5.94 -10.98
C SER A 831 41.04 -4.64 -10.89
N GLY A 832 40.32 -4.44 -9.78
CA GLY A 832 39.45 -3.29 -9.55
C GLY A 832 40.20 -1.96 -9.47
N GLN A 833 39.46 -0.86 -9.66
CA GLN A 833 40.06 0.47 -9.71
C GLN A 833 39.43 1.43 -8.70
N ILE A 834 40.27 2.30 -8.13
CA ILE A 834 39.85 3.44 -7.31
C ILE A 834 40.36 4.70 -8.02
N ASN A 835 39.48 5.49 -8.61
CA ASN A 835 39.86 6.60 -9.48
C ASN A 835 39.21 7.93 -9.05
N THR A 836 39.94 9.03 -9.20
CA THR A 836 39.34 10.38 -9.29
C THR A 836 39.98 11.20 -10.40
N SER A 837 39.17 11.88 -11.23
CA SER A 837 39.72 12.63 -12.37
C SER A 837 40.15 14.06 -12.08
N SER A 838 39.64 14.71 -11.02
CA SER A 838 40.02 16.11 -10.73
C SER A 838 40.12 16.51 -9.26
N GLY A 839 39.47 15.78 -8.34
CA GLY A 839 39.53 16.10 -6.91
C GLY A 839 40.66 15.37 -6.17
N ALA A 840 40.93 15.82 -4.95
CA ALA A 840 41.89 15.16 -4.07
C ALA A 840 41.39 13.77 -3.66
N MET A 841 42.29 12.79 -3.54
CA MET A 841 42.01 11.48 -2.96
C MET A 841 42.69 11.37 -1.60
N THR A 842 41.93 11.00 -0.57
CA THR A 842 42.43 10.66 0.76
C THR A 842 42.09 9.20 1.05
N ILE A 843 43.09 8.39 1.39
CA ILE A 843 42.91 7.04 1.95
C ILE A 843 43.50 7.06 3.37
N GLY A 844 42.64 7.00 4.37
CA GLY A 844 43.01 6.98 5.79
C GLY A 844 42.77 5.61 6.41
N VAL A 845 43.80 5.00 6.97
CA VAL A 845 43.71 3.69 7.63
C VAL A 845 44.45 3.76 8.94
N THR A 846 43.81 3.40 10.05
CA THR A 846 44.48 3.37 11.37
C THR A 846 45.39 2.15 11.53
N GLY A 847 45.03 1.01 10.96
CA GLY A 847 45.86 -0.20 10.93
C GLY A 847 46.52 -0.42 9.56
N ASN A 848 46.41 -1.62 9.00
CA ASN A 848 47.19 -2.02 7.83
C ASN A 848 46.48 -1.74 6.51
N PHE A 849 47.22 -1.29 5.50
CA PHE A 849 46.77 -1.21 4.12
C PHE A 849 47.46 -2.30 3.29
N LEU A 850 46.71 -3.33 2.92
CA LEU A 850 47.13 -4.40 2.03
C LEU A 850 46.60 -4.16 0.61
N TYR A 851 47.49 -3.87 -0.33
CA TYR A 851 47.22 -3.81 -1.75
C TYR A 851 47.86 -5.01 -2.44
N THR A 852 47.00 -5.89 -2.97
CA THR A 852 47.35 -7.11 -3.72
C THR A 852 46.68 -7.06 -5.10
N GLY A 853 47.24 -7.71 -6.14
CA GLY A 853 46.56 -7.88 -7.44
C GLY A 853 47.10 -7.03 -8.61
N SER A 854 46.21 -6.59 -9.49
CA SER A 854 46.53 -5.86 -10.74
C SER A 854 45.69 -4.59 -10.94
N GLY A 855 44.87 -4.23 -9.95
CA GLY A 855 44.04 -3.03 -9.94
C GLY A 855 44.83 -1.73 -9.91
N GLN A 856 44.16 -0.58 -9.90
CA GLN A 856 44.81 0.74 -9.86
C GLN A 856 44.15 1.68 -8.86
N VAL A 857 44.94 2.51 -8.17
CA VAL A 857 44.48 3.60 -7.29
C VAL A 857 44.98 4.93 -7.85
N ASN A 858 44.17 5.64 -8.62
CA ASN A 858 44.60 6.76 -9.45
C ASN A 858 43.91 8.09 -9.13
N THR A 859 44.67 9.18 -9.21
CA THR A 859 44.17 10.55 -9.32
C THR A 859 44.70 11.17 -10.63
N SER A 860 43.87 11.78 -11.48
CA SER A 860 44.35 12.34 -12.76
C SER A 860 44.98 13.73 -12.65
N SER A 861 44.53 14.57 -11.71
CA SER A 861 45.14 15.90 -11.44
C SER A 861 45.12 16.33 -9.97
N GLY A 862 44.26 15.73 -9.13
CA GLY A 862 44.16 16.06 -7.71
C GLY A 862 45.29 15.46 -6.87
N ALA A 863 45.54 16.05 -5.70
CA ALA A 863 46.51 15.51 -4.75
C ALA A 863 46.03 14.16 -4.17
N GLN A 864 46.95 13.23 -3.97
CA GLN A 864 46.68 11.94 -3.36
C GLN A 864 47.36 11.85 -2.00
N LEU A 865 46.60 11.63 -0.93
CA LEU A 865 47.09 11.38 0.41
C LEU A 865 46.72 9.96 0.84
N ILE A 866 47.72 9.13 1.14
CA ILE A 866 47.52 7.80 1.73
C ILE A 866 48.20 7.82 3.10
N ALA A 867 47.39 7.81 4.16
CA ALA A 867 47.85 7.82 5.54
C ALA A 867 47.49 6.49 6.21
N VAL A 868 48.50 5.71 6.58
CA VAL A 868 48.38 4.37 7.17
C VAL A 868 49.06 4.39 8.53
N GLY A 869 48.31 4.12 9.61
CA GLY A 869 48.86 4.04 10.96
C GLY A 869 49.66 2.75 11.21
N GLY A 870 49.34 1.68 10.48
CA GLY A 870 50.09 0.42 10.44
C GLY A 870 50.95 0.27 9.19
N ASP A 871 50.97 -0.93 8.64
CA ASP A 871 51.85 -1.28 7.52
C ASP A 871 51.14 -1.06 6.17
N LEU A 872 51.83 -0.41 5.23
CA LEU A 872 51.41 -0.33 3.83
C LEU A 872 52.15 -1.41 3.04
N THR A 873 51.43 -2.42 2.57
CA THR A 873 51.98 -3.49 1.71
C THR A 873 51.39 -3.37 0.32
N VAL A 874 52.23 -3.16 -0.71
CA VAL A 874 51.84 -3.12 -2.12
C VAL A 874 52.48 -4.29 -2.85
N SER A 875 51.68 -5.20 -3.38
CA SER A 875 52.12 -6.44 -4.04
C SER A 875 51.22 -6.81 -5.23
N GLY A 876 51.77 -7.47 -6.25
CA GLY A 876 51.04 -7.95 -7.43
C GLY A 876 51.42 -7.28 -8.76
N GLY A 877 51.39 -8.05 -9.85
CA GLY A 877 52.13 -7.83 -11.11
C GLY A 877 51.80 -6.59 -11.92
N SER A 878 50.77 -5.85 -11.53
CA SER A 878 50.41 -4.57 -12.18
C SER A 878 49.76 -3.58 -11.19
N SER A 879 49.87 -3.82 -9.88
CA SER A 879 49.34 -2.92 -8.86
C SER A 879 49.95 -1.55 -9.01
N ARG A 880 49.12 -0.51 -9.13
CA ARG A 880 49.56 0.84 -9.40
C ARG A 880 48.89 1.86 -8.50
N ILE A 881 49.68 2.59 -7.70
CA ILE A 881 49.23 3.82 -7.02
C ILE A 881 49.69 5.03 -7.83
N SER A 882 48.72 5.64 -8.52
CA SER A 882 48.71 6.81 -9.41
C SER A 882 48.45 8.20 -8.84
N SER A 883 49.30 9.21 -9.06
CA SER A 883 48.81 10.61 -9.02
C SER A 883 49.31 11.51 -10.14
N GLY A 884 48.41 12.28 -10.74
CA GLY A 884 48.72 13.44 -11.59
C GLY A 884 48.79 14.76 -10.81
N GLY A 885 48.58 14.75 -9.50
CA GLY A 885 48.89 15.85 -8.60
C GLY A 885 49.94 15.43 -7.55
N GLY A 886 50.13 16.24 -6.51
CA GLY A 886 51.05 15.89 -5.43
C GLY A 886 50.62 14.60 -4.71
N GLN A 887 51.56 13.68 -4.47
CA GLN A 887 51.29 12.41 -3.80
C GLN A 887 52.00 12.37 -2.45
N THR A 888 51.28 12.11 -1.37
CA THR A 888 51.83 11.91 -0.03
C THR A 888 51.43 10.54 0.48
N ILE A 889 52.42 9.72 0.85
CA ILE A 889 52.23 8.41 1.44
C ILE A 889 52.92 8.39 2.79
N ALA A 890 52.18 8.06 3.84
CA ALA A 890 52.71 7.89 5.18
C ALA A 890 52.28 6.53 5.72
N ALA A 891 53.24 5.73 6.18
CA ALA A 891 53.00 4.43 6.80
C ALA A 891 53.96 4.23 8.00
N ARG A 892 53.64 3.27 8.88
CA ARG A 892 54.62 2.80 9.88
C ARG A 892 55.76 2.08 9.17
N ASP A 893 55.39 1.05 8.41
CA ASP A 893 56.29 0.30 7.54
C ASP A 893 55.74 0.34 6.11
N LEU A 894 56.61 0.53 5.12
CA LEU A 894 56.26 0.49 3.70
C LEU A 894 56.93 -0.70 3.03
N PHE A 895 56.13 -1.67 2.61
CA PHE A 895 56.57 -2.86 1.88
C PHE A 895 56.07 -2.82 0.43
N VAL A 896 56.99 -2.76 -0.53
CA VAL A 896 56.69 -2.97 -1.96
C VAL A 896 57.23 -4.35 -2.32
N GLY A 897 56.30 -5.29 -2.51
CA GLY A 897 56.53 -6.73 -2.41
C GLY A 897 56.81 -7.48 -3.73
N PRO A 898 57.00 -8.80 -3.64
CA PRO A 898 57.82 -9.59 -4.57
C PRO A 898 57.28 -9.82 -5.98
N ALA A 899 56.04 -9.46 -6.25
CA ALA A 899 55.33 -9.81 -7.47
C ALA A 899 55.04 -8.60 -8.38
N GLY A 900 55.85 -7.52 -8.37
CA GLY A 900 55.77 -6.43 -9.37
C GLY A 900 54.89 -5.21 -9.03
N GLY A 901 54.84 -4.76 -7.77
CA GLY A 901 54.08 -3.57 -7.37
C GLY A 901 54.72 -2.24 -7.82
N ARG A 902 53.89 -1.25 -8.21
CA ARG A 902 54.35 0.06 -8.73
C ARG A 902 53.74 1.25 -8.00
N LEU A 903 54.59 2.14 -7.49
CA LEU A 903 54.20 3.44 -6.95
C LEU A 903 54.68 4.56 -7.90
N ILE A 904 53.72 5.30 -8.50
CA ILE A 904 54.02 6.35 -9.48
C ILE A 904 53.25 7.64 -9.20
N ALA A 905 53.96 8.76 -9.26
CA ALA A 905 53.36 10.06 -9.56
C ALA A 905 53.87 10.60 -10.90
N TYR A 906 52.91 11.01 -11.72
CA TYR A 906 53.10 11.58 -13.04
C TYR A 906 53.48 13.06 -12.98
N SER A 907 52.88 13.81 -12.05
CA SER A 907 53.11 15.25 -11.90
C SER A 907 52.89 15.73 -10.47
N GLY A 908 53.64 16.75 -10.03
CA GLY A 908 53.62 17.24 -8.64
C GLY A 908 54.64 16.55 -7.73
N ALA A 909 54.81 17.07 -6.51
CA ALA A 909 55.77 16.53 -5.54
C ALA A 909 55.29 15.19 -4.97
N GLN A 910 56.22 14.24 -4.80
CA GLN A 910 56.00 13.00 -4.05
C GLN A 910 56.65 13.09 -2.68
N ASN A 911 55.88 12.79 -1.63
CA ASN A 911 56.37 12.69 -0.26
C ASN A 911 56.05 11.29 0.29
N ILE A 912 57.03 10.41 0.36
CA ILE A 912 56.88 9.05 0.86
C ILE A 912 57.58 8.96 2.21
N THR A 913 56.84 8.62 3.26
CA THR A 913 57.32 8.53 4.63
C THR A 913 57.01 7.15 5.20
N ALA A 914 58.04 6.44 5.64
CA ALA A 914 57.90 5.29 6.52
C ALA A 914 58.47 5.66 7.89
N SER A 915 57.64 5.68 8.95
CA SER A 915 58.10 6.09 10.28
C SER A 915 59.09 5.11 10.89
N ARG A 916 59.11 3.85 10.42
CA ARG A 916 60.02 2.79 10.85
C ARG A 916 60.79 2.22 9.66
N ASP A 917 60.30 1.22 8.94
CA ASP A 917 61.06 0.57 7.86
C ASP A 917 60.45 0.79 6.47
N MET A 918 61.31 0.86 5.46
CA MET A 918 60.89 0.80 4.06
C MET A 918 61.65 -0.31 3.36
N SER A 919 60.93 -1.16 2.62
CA SER A 919 61.49 -2.33 1.98
C SER A 919 60.86 -2.54 0.60
N ALA A 920 61.69 -2.50 -0.44
CA ALA A 920 61.37 -2.93 -1.79
C ALA A 920 62.09 -4.25 -2.06
N VAL A 921 61.42 -5.39 -1.85
CA VAL A 921 62.02 -6.74 -1.96
C VAL A 921 61.30 -7.53 -3.03
N MET A 922 62.05 -8.06 -4.01
CA MET A 922 61.51 -8.69 -5.22
C MET A 922 61.84 -10.18 -5.40
N ASN A 923 60.89 -10.94 -5.98
CA ASN A 923 61.02 -12.34 -6.41
C ASN A 923 60.21 -12.54 -7.73
N GLY A 924 60.74 -11.98 -8.84
CA GLY A 924 60.13 -11.94 -10.18
C GLY A 924 59.30 -10.69 -10.52
N GLY A 925 59.66 -9.97 -11.60
CA GLY A 925 58.99 -8.74 -12.10
C GLY A 925 59.50 -7.43 -11.46
N SER A 926 59.31 -6.27 -12.10
CA SER A 926 59.91 -4.99 -11.67
C SER A 926 59.08 -4.22 -10.62
N ALA A 927 59.74 -3.59 -9.64
CA ALA A 927 59.12 -2.71 -8.65
C ALA A 927 59.69 -1.29 -8.78
N TYR A 928 58.79 -0.30 -8.83
CA TYR A 928 59.18 1.10 -9.04
C TYR A 928 58.59 2.00 -7.97
N ILE A 929 59.43 2.90 -7.46
CA ILE A 929 59.03 4.13 -6.78
C ILE A 929 59.48 5.28 -7.69
N GLU A 930 58.59 5.77 -8.56
CA GLU A 930 58.94 6.65 -9.68
C GLU A 930 58.18 7.99 -9.62
N SER A 931 58.89 9.11 -9.73
CA SER A 931 58.33 10.46 -9.97
C SER A 931 58.74 10.98 -11.34
N GLN A 932 57.78 11.30 -12.22
CA GLN A 932 58.08 11.69 -13.61
C GLN A 932 58.43 13.16 -13.82
N SER A 933 57.90 14.10 -13.01
CA SER A 933 58.10 15.53 -13.27
C SER A 933 58.20 16.44 -12.02
N GLY A 934 58.10 15.89 -10.80
CA GLY A 934 58.20 16.67 -9.55
C GLY A 934 59.25 16.15 -8.57
N LEU A 935 59.54 16.96 -7.53
CA LEU A 935 60.46 16.64 -6.45
C LEU A 935 59.97 15.39 -5.71
N GLN A 936 60.86 14.40 -5.52
CA GLN A 936 60.56 13.21 -4.75
C GLN A 936 61.30 13.25 -3.41
N THR A 937 60.56 13.23 -2.30
CA THR A 937 61.08 13.13 -0.94
C THR A 937 60.75 11.76 -0.37
N ILE A 938 61.76 11.00 0.04
CA ILE A 938 61.64 9.71 0.70
C ILE A 938 62.25 9.84 2.10
N THR A 939 61.44 9.60 3.14
CA THR A 939 61.90 9.62 4.53
C THR A 939 61.63 8.27 5.17
N VAL A 940 62.66 7.66 5.75
CA VAL A 940 62.61 6.36 6.43
C VAL A 940 63.16 6.52 7.83
N GLY A 941 62.38 6.17 8.86
CA GLY A 941 62.79 6.38 10.25
C GLY A 941 63.93 5.46 10.72
N ARG A 942 63.97 4.22 10.24
CA ARG A 942 64.93 3.18 10.60
C ARG A 942 65.62 2.64 9.35
N ASP A 943 65.22 1.52 8.76
CA ASP A 943 66.00 0.89 7.69
C ASP A 943 65.31 0.98 6.32
N LEU A 944 66.09 1.26 5.27
CA LEU A 944 65.69 1.17 3.86
C LEU A 944 66.38 -0.02 3.19
N LEU A 945 65.61 -1.02 2.76
CA LEU A 945 66.07 -2.19 2.02
C LEU A 945 65.56 -2.15 0.58
N VAL A 946 66.46 -2.25 -0.40
CA VAL A 946 66.14 -2.42 -1.82
C VAL A 946 66.81 -3.70 -2.29
N GLN A 947 66.06 -4.74 -2.62
CA GLN A 947 66.62 -6.06 -2.86
C GLN A 947 65.89 -6.84 -3.95
N VAL A 948 66.67 -7.57 -4.76
CA VAL A 948 66.18 -8.62 -5.66
C VAL A 948 66.67 -9.98 -5.16
N THR A 949 65.78 -10.97 -5.00
CA THR A 949 66.09 -12.24 -4.32
C THR A 949 66.09 -13.48 -5.21
N ASN A 950 65.46 -13.46 -6.40
CA ASN A 950 65.49 -14.57 -7.38
C ASN A 950 64.78 -14.16 -8.69
N SER A 951 65.43 -14.19 -9.86
CA SER A 951 64.70 -14.13 -11.13
C SER A 951 65.45 -14.77 -12.31
N ALA A 952 64.69 -15.40 -13.21
CA ALA A 952 65.17 -15.88 -14.49
C ALA A 952 65.16 -14.73 -15.52
N GLY A 953 66.06 -13.76 -15.35
CA GLY A 953 66.42 -12.76 -16.36
C GLY A 953 65.65 -11.43 -16.35
N GLY A 954 66.36 -10.33 -16.06
CA GLY A 954 66.03 -8.97 -16.50
C GLY A 954 65.14 -8.15 -15.57
N THR A 955 65.19 -8.38 -14.25
CA THR A 955 64.32 -7.73 -13.27
C THR A 955 64.97 -6.49 -12.63
N GLU A 956 64.17 -5.44 -12.37
CA GLU A 956 64.64 -4.10 -11.95
C GLU A 956 63.90 -3.60 -10.68
N ALA A 957 64.65 -3.28 -9.60
CA ALA A 957 64.14 -2.59 -8.41
C ALA A 957 64.64 -1.14 -8.38
N HIS A 958 63.74 -0.20 -8.67
CA HIS A 958 64.09 1.19 -8.97
C HIS A 958 63.45 2.20 -8.02
N ILE A 959 64.24 3.18 -7.59
CA ILE A 959 63.76 4.46 -7.04
C ILE A 959 64.21 5.56 -8.01
N GLU A 960 63.27 6.18 -8.73
CA GLU A 960 63.55 7.17 -9.78
C GLU A 960 62.85 8.52 -9.52
N GLY A 961 63.61 9.62 -9.58
CA GLY A 961 63.11 11.00 -9.46
C GLY A 961 63.21 11.83 -10.75
N GLY A 962 62.21 12.67 -11.02
CA GLY A 962 62.13 13.47 -12.26
C GLY A 962 62.80 14.85 -12.20
N ALA A 963 62.50 15.67 -11.17
CA ALA A 963 62.96 17.07 -11.05
C ALA A 963 63.83 17.34 -9.80
N GLY A 964 64.28 16.29 -9.13
CA GLY A 964 65.08 16.28 -7.91
C GLY A 964 64.63 15.19 -6.95
N GLN A 965 65.53 14.70 -6.10
CA GLN A 965 65.26 13.59 -5.18
C GLN A 965 65.94 13.80 -3.83
N VAL A 966 65.18 13.74 -2.72
CA VAL A 966 65.72 13.79 -1.35
C VAL A 966 65.39 12.47 -0.67
N ILE A 967 66.41 11.69 -0.31
CA ILE A 967 66.26 10.45 0.44
C ILE A 967 66.91 10.62 1.81
N THR A 968 66.13 10.45 2.87
CA THR A 968 66.61 10.47 4.25
C THR A 968 66.28 9.14 4.92
N VAL A 969 67.30 8.44 5.42
CA VAL A 969 67.18 7.17 6.14
C VAL A 969 67.78 7.34 7.53
N GLY A 970 67.02 7.10 8.59
CA GLY A 970 67.50 7.29 9.98
C GLY A 970 68.50 6.22 10.43
N GLY A 971 68.35 4.99 9.95
CA GLY A 971 69.21 3.83 10.16
C GLY A 971 69.95 3.43 8.88
N ASN A 972 69.89 2.16 8.47
CA ASN A 972 70.72 1.62 7.39
C ASN A 972 70.04 1.69 6.02
N LEU A 973 70.81 1.95 4.97
CA LEU A 973 70.41 1.80 3.57
C LEU A 973 71.12 0.58 2.97
N THR A 974 70.38 -0.45 2.56
CA THR A 974 70.94 -1.66 1.93
C THR A 974 70.36 -1.84 0.53
N MET A 975 71.23 -1.96 -0.48
CA MET A 975 70.86 -2.29 -1.86
C MET A 975 71.52 -3.61 -2.27
N ASN A 976 70.72 -4.61 -2.65
CA ASN A 976 71.18 -5.97 -2.98
C ASN A 976 70.68 -6.39 -4.38
N ALA A 977 71.60 -6.63 -5.32
CA ALA A 977 71.33 -7.21 -6.63
C ALA A 977 71.94 -8.62 -6.73
N LEU A 978 71.10 -9.64 -6.95
CA LEU A 978 71.47 -11.06 -7.07
C LEU A 978 70.97 -11.60 -8.43
N ASP A 979 71.76 -12.42 -9.13
CA ASP A 979 71.39 -13.18 -10.35
C ASP A 979 70.81 -12.39 -11.55
N ASN A 980 71.63 -11.64 -12.29
CA ASN A 980 71.27 -10.91 -13.53
C ASN A 980 70.20 -9.78 -13.42
N ASP A 981 70.11 -9.13 -12.24
CA ASP A 981 69.09 -8.12 -11.91
C ASP A 981 69.71 -6.77 -11.49
N GLN A 982 68.94 -5.66 -11.57
CA GLN A 982 69.43 -4.31 -11.25
C GLN A 982 68.73 -3.68 -10.04
N THR A 983 69.50 -3.05 -9.15
CA THR A 983 68.97 -2.14 -8.11
C THR A 983 69.48 -0.73 -8.36
N ARG A 984 68.57 0.25 -8.46
CA ARG A 984 68.94 1.62 -8.81
C ARG A 984 68.25 2.66 -7.93
N ILE A 985 69.02 3.66 -7.51
CA ILE A 985 68.53 4.97 -7.06
C ILE A 985 69.02 5.98 -8.09
N ASN A 986 68.09 6.58 -8.83
CA ASN A 986 68.40 7.47 -9.93
C ASN A 986 67.52 8.74 -9.91
N ALA A 987 68.02 9.83 -10.48
CA ALA A 987 67.18 10.97 -10.86
C ALA A 987 67.55 11.45 -12.26
N ASN A 988 66.52 11.59 -13.08
CA ASN A 988 66.58 11.93 -14.49
C ASN A 988 66.67 13.47 -14.71
N GLY A 989 66.61 14.28 -13.64
CA GLY A 989 66.80 15.73 -13.62
C GLY A 989 66.72 16.33 -12.21
N GLY A 990 67.39 17.45 -11.96
CA GLY A 990 67.41 18.18 -10.68
C GLY A 990 68.39 17.66 -9.63
N ASP A 991 68.49 18.35 -8.49
CA ASP A 991 69.41 18.00 -7.40
C ASP A 991 68.97 16.73 -6.64
N GLN A 992 69.93 15.88 -6.29
CA GLN A 992 69.76 14.71 -5.43
C GLN A 992 70.47 14.89 -4.09
N ALA A 993 69.79 14.56 -3.00
CA ALA A 993 70.38 14.51 -1.66
C ALA A 993 70.05 13.18 -0.98
N ILE A 994 71.07 12.39 -0.65
CA ILE A 994 70.91 11.14 0.09
C ILE A 994 71.58 11.29 1.44
N THR A 995 70.81 11.13 2.52
CA THR A 995 71.31 11.15 3.90
C THR A 995 70.98 9.83 4.59
N VAL A 996 71.99 9.12 5.08
CA VAL A 996 71.87 7.85 5.79
C VAL A 996 72.44 8.01 7.20
N GLY A 997 71.63 7.78 8.23
CA GLY A 997 72.00 7.92 9.63
C GLY A 997 72.83 6.76 10.19
N GLY A 998 72.70 5.57 9.59
CA GLY A 998 73.49 4.36 9.87
C GLY A 998 74.45 4.02 8.72
N ASN A 999 74.57 2.74 8.40
CA ASN A 999 75.44 2.25 7.32
C ASN A 999 74.71 2.28 5.97
N MET A 1000 75.45 2.49 4.90
CA MET A 1000 74.98 2.33 3.52
C MET A 1000 75.75 1.19 2.86
N THR A 1001 75.04 0.15 2.39
CA THR A 1001 75.64 -1.03 1.75
C THR A 1001 75.07 -1.18 0.34
N LEU A 1002 75.95 -1.24 -0.67
CA LEU A 1002 75.63 -1.55 -2.05
C LEU A 1002 76.27 -2.89 -2.43
N ASN A 1003 75.49 -3.91 -2.75
CA ASN A 1003 75.97 -5.26 -2.99
C ASN A 1003 75.52 -5.78 -4.36
N ALA A 1004 76.48 -6.11 -5.22
CA ALA A 1004 76.29 -6.43 -6.63
C ALA A 1004 77.33 -7.46 -7.13
N ALA A 1005 76.96 -8.74 -7.16
CA ALA A 1005 77.90 -9.84 -7.47
C ALA A 1005 78.24 -9.98 -8.97
N GLN A 1006 77.27 -9.79 -9.89
CA GLN A 1006 77.48 -9.85 -11.35
C GLN A 1006 76.93 -8.61 -12.10
N ASP A 1007 75.88 -7.94 -11.61
CA ASP A 1007 75.17 -6.84 -12.29
C ASP A 1007 74.98 -5.55 -11.44
N ILE A 1008 74.38 -4.52 -12.02
CA ILE A 1008 74.39 -3.10 -11.58
C ILE A 1008 73.62 -2.85 -10.27
N ALA A 1009 74.34 -2.38 -9.23
CA ALA A 1009 73.77 -1.65 -8.09
C ALA A 1009 74.21 -0.18 -8.17
N HIS A 1010 73.33 0.71 -8.64
CA HIS A 1010 73.67 2.11 -8.95
C HIS A 1010 73.01 3.12 -8.02
N VAL A 1011 73.79 4.11 -7.57
CA VAL A 1011 73.28 5.41 -7.11
C VAL A 1011 73.83 6.48 -8.05
N GLN A 1012 72.98 7.14 -8.82
CA GLN A 1012 73.42 8.01 -9.91
C GLN A 1012 72.51 9.22 -10.06
N SER A 1013 73.09 10.38 -10.37
CA SER A 1013 72.38 11.54 -10.93
C SER A 1013 72.82 11.77 -12.37
N LEU A 1014 71.86 11.85 -13.31
CA LEU A 1014 72.17 12.13 -14.71
C LEU A 1014 72.28 13.63 -15.01
N TYR A 1015 71.45 14.48 -14.37
CA TYR A 1015 71.35 15.92 -14.68
C TYR A 1015 71.01 16.78 -13.45
N GLY A 1016 71.98 17.05 -12.57
CA GLY A 1016 71.84 17.94 -11.40
C GLY A 1016 72.87 17.62 -10.31
N THR A 1017 72.94 18.38 -9.22
CA THR A 1017 73.94 18.22 -8.16
C THR A 1017 73.62 17.01 -7.27
N GLN A 1018 74.62 16.24 -6.80
CA GLN A 1018 74.37 15.09 -5.91
C GLN A 1018 75.17 15.22 -4.62
N THR A 1019 74.49 15.26 -3.46
CA THR A 1019 75.10 15.12 -2.12
C THR A 1019 74.78 13.75 -1.56
N VAL A 1020 75.81 13.03 -1.12
CA VAL A 1020 75.65 11.77 -0.37
C VAL A 1020 76.32 11.93 1.00
N THR A 1021 75.54 11.80 2.07
CA THR A 1021 76.01 11.82 3.45
C THR A 1021 75.63 10.51 4.14
N VAL A 1022 76.62 9.73 4.56
CA VAL A 1022 76.47 8.50 5.33
C VAL A 1022 77.12 8.74 6.68
N ARG A 1023 76.39 8.63 7.79
CA ARG A 1023 76.98 8.84 9.12
C ARG A 1023 77.73 7.61 9.63
N GLY A 1024 77.33 6.41 9.23
CA GLY A 1024 78.03 5.15 9.50
C GLY A 1024 79.03 4.76 8.41
N ASN A 1025 79.17 3.46 8.15
CA ASN A 1025 80.03 2.92 7.11
C ASN A 1025 79.36 2.97 5.73
N LEU A 1026 80.16 3.15 4.68
CA LEU A 1026 79.73 3.00 3.30
C LEU A 1026 80.44 1.78 2.69
N ASP A 1027 79.69 0.72 2.41
CA ASP A 1027 80.18 -0.56 1.91
C ASP A 1027 79.75 -0.77 0.44
N LEU A 1028 80.70 -0.91 -0.48
CA LEU A 1028 80.46 -1.32 -1.87
C LEU A 1028 81.01 -2.73 -2.06
N LEU A 1029 80.14 -3.72 -2.24
CA LEU A 1029 80.46 -5.13 -2.30
C LEU A 1029 80.19 -5.65 -3.73
N GLY A 1030 81.20 -6.26 -4.36
CA GLY A 1030 81.12 -6.79 -5.72
C GLY A 1030 81.48 -5.79 -6.82
N SER A 1031 81.80 -6.29 -8.03
CA SER A 1031 82.45 -5.50 -9.09
C SER A 1031 81.56 -4.43 -9.73
N SER A 1032 80.25 -4.57 -9.60
CA SER A 1032 79.23 -3.79 -10.31
C SER A 1032 78.45 -2.85 -9.37
N ALA A 1033 78.88 -2.73 -8.11
CA ALA A 1033 78.41 -1.69 -7.19
C ALA A 1033 79.02 -0.34 -7.61
N TYR A 1034 78.18 0.63 -7.95
CA TYR A 1034 78.64 1.90 -8.52
C TYR A 1034 77.88 3.11 -7.98
N MET A 1035 78.61 4.11 -7.53
CA MET A 1035 78.05 5.42 -7.15
C MET A 1035 78.63 6.50 -8.05
N ARG A 1036 77.78 7.40 -8.56
CA ARG A 1036 78.22 8.55 -9.37
C ARG A 1036 77.69 9.86 -8.78
N GLY A 1037 78.59 10.61 -8.13
CA GLY A 1037 78.38 12.00 -7.76
C GLY A 1037 78.43 12.93 -8.97
N ALA A 1038 77.62 13.98 -8.96
CA ALA A 1038 77.57 14.98 -10.02
C ALA A 1038 78.51 16.18 -9.76
N LEU A 1039 78.45 17.21 -10.62
CA LEU A 1039 79.32 18.38 -10.61
C LEU A 1039 79.29 19.12 -9.24
N GLY A 1040 80.44 19.27 -8.56
CA GLY A 1040 80.62 20.25 -7.49
C GLY A 1040 80.12 19.93 -6.05
N GLN A 1041 79.90 18.67 -5.66
CA GLN A 1041 79.51 18.32 -4.27
C GLN A 1041 80.27 17.13 -3.67
N ALA A 1042 80.21 17.00 -2.34
CA ALA A 1042 81.02 16.07 -1.55
C ALA A 1042 80.31 14.73 -1.26
N ILE A 1043 81.07 13.64 -1.24
CA ILE A 1043 80.66 12.36 -0.63
C ILE A 1043 81.20 12.36 0.79
N THR A 1044 80.31 12.34 1.78
CA THR A 1044 80.68 12.36 3.20
C THR A 1044 80.31 11.04 3.85
N VAL A 1045 81.29 10.37 4.45
CA VAL A 1045 81.15 9.11 5.19
C VAL A 1045 81.70 9.34 6.60
N GLY A 1046 80.87 9.20 7.63
CA GLY A 1046 81.28 9.40 9.02
C GLY A 1046 82.08 8.22 9.58
N GLY A 1047 81.85 7.01 9.09
CA GLY A 1047 82.56 5.79 9.43
C GLY A 1047 83.63 5.40 8.40
N ASN A 1048 83.75 4.10 8.14
CA ASN A 1048 84.66 3.53 7.14
C ASN A 1048 84.03 3.59 5.74
N LEU A 1049 84.86 3.81 4.72
CA LEU A 1049 84.50 3.60 3.32
C LEU A 1049 85.16 2.31 2.83
N ASN A 1050 84.38 1.23 2.68
CA ASN A 1050 84.87 -0.07 2.26
C ASN A 1050 84.41 -0.36 0.82
N SER A 1051 85.33 -0.68 -0.10
CA SER A 1051 84.99 -1.05 -1.48
C SER A 1051 85.68 -2.35 -1.88
N GLN A 1052 84.91 -3.44 -1.97
CA GLN A 1052 85.32 -4.78 -2.38
C GLN A 1052 84.94 -5.02 -3.87
N GLY A 1053 85.60 -4.32 -4.79
CA GLY A 1053 85.31 -4.38 -6.23
C GLY A 1053 84.36 -3.29 -6.77
N GLY A 1054 83.68 -2.51 -5.93
CA GLY A 1054 82.84 -1.41 -6.40
C GLY A 1054 83.62 -0.21 -6.96
N ARG A 1055 82.92 0.73 -7.61
CA ARG A 1055 83.49 2.00 -8.08
C ARG A 1055 82.69 3.20 -7.60
N ILE A 1056 83.38 4.18 -7.06
CA ILE A 1056 82.85 5.52 -6.75
C ILE A 1056 83.36 6.45 -7.84
N SER A 1057 82.48 7.20 -8.47
CA SER A 1057 82.80 8.23 -9.45
C SER A 1057 82.29 9.55 -8.88
N SER A 1058 83.11 10.57 -8.93
CA SER A 1058 82.77 11.90 -8.47
C SER A 1058 82.97 12.86 -9.65
N GLY A 1059 82.01 13.76 -9.87
CA GLY A 1059 82.06 14.71 -10.99
C GLY A 1059 83.24 15.69 -10.88
N ALA A 1060 83.33 16.64 -11.82
CA ALA A 1060 84.38 17.65 -11.80
C ALA A 1060 84.37 18.46 -10.48
N ALA A 1061 85.47 18.37 -9.72
CA ALA A 1061 85.77 19.01 -8.43
C ALA A 1061 84.94 18.51 -7.25
N ALA A 1062 85.19 17.28 -6.83
CA ALA A 1062 84.52 16.67 -5.68
C ALA A 1062 85.44 16.52 -4.45
N ALA A 1063 84.84 16.59 -3.26
CA ALA A 1063 85.51 16.31 -2.00
C ALA A 1063 85.06 14.93 -1.45
N LEU A 1064 86.01 14.03 -1.19
CA LEU A 1064 85.75 12.78 -0.49
C LEU A 1064 86.11 12.95 0.99
N GLN A 1065 85.11 12.94 1.86
CA GLN A 1065 85.30 13.01 3.31
C GLN A 1065 84.97 11.64 3.93
N VAL A 1066 85.95 11.02 4.58
CA VAL A 1066 85.81 9.75 5.30
C VAL A 1066 86.26 9.98 6.74
N GLY A 1067 85.40 9.71 7.71
CA GLY A 1067 85.67 9.99 9.13
C GLY A 1067 86.67 9.03 9.76
N ASN A 1068 86.71 7.77 9.30
CA ASN A 1068 87.64 6.74 9.78
C ASN A 1068 88.55 6.23 8.65
N ASP A 1069 88.44 4.96 8.27
CA ASP A 1069 89.33 4.31 7.30
C ASP A 1069 88.73 4.30 5.88
N LEU A 1070 89.57 4.53 4.87
CA LEU A 1070 89.26 4.27 3.47
C LEU A 1070 89.91 2.95 3.06
N ILE A 1071 89.10 1.93 2.75
CA ILE A 1071 89.55 0.57 2.43
C ILE A 1071 89.08 0.20 1.03
N LEU A 1072 90.01 0.07 0.08
CA LEU A 1072 89.76 -0.33 -1.30
C LEU A 1072 90.40 -1.68 -1.58
N ALA A 1073 89.61 -2.75 -1.69
CA ALA A 1073 90.06 -4.09 -2.05
C ALA A 1073 89.47 -4.46 -3.41
N GLY A 1074 90.24 -4.28 -4.48
CA GLY A 1074 89.71 -4.39 -5.85
C GLY A 1074 88.88 -3.20 -6.32
N GLY A 1075 88.39 -2.32 -5.45
CA GLY A 1075 87.55 -1.16 -5.78
C GLY A 1075 88.27 0.09 -6.33
N GLN A 1076 87.50 1.08 -6.81
CA GLN A 1076 88.03 2.34 -7.34
C GLN A 1076 87.29 3.55 -6.78
N VAL A 1077 88.01 4.63 -6.53
CA VAL A 1077 87.43 5.98 -6.42
C VAL A 1077 87.97 6.80 -7.58
N TRP A 1078 87.09 7.44 -8.33
CA TRP A 1078 87.42 8.15 -9.56
C TRP A 1078 86.87 9.57 -9.50
N SER A 1079 87.63 10.55 -9.98
CA SER A 1079 87.19 11.94 -10.12
C SER A 1079 87.54 12.50 -11.49
N ASP A 1080 86.56 13.12 -12.14
CA ASP A 1080 86.74 13.86 -13.41
C ASP A 1080 87.19 15.32 -13.16
N GLY A 1081 87.47 15.69 -11.89
CA GLY A 1081 88.13 16.93 -11.46
C GLY A 1081 89.21 16.64 -10.38
N PRO A 1082 89.74 17.67 -9.70
CA PRO A 1082 90.66 17.46 -8.58
C PRO A 1082 89.97 16.68 -7.44
N LEU A 1083 90.53 15.55 -7.04
CA LEU A 1083 90.01 14.77 -5.90
C LEU A 1083 90.56 15.34 -4.60
N THR A 1084 89.78 16.18 -3.92
CA THR A 1084 90.15 16.77 -2.63
C THR A 1084 89.42 16.05 -1.49
N GLY A 1085 89.76 16.35 -0.22
CA GLY A 1085 89.03 15.83 0.93
C GLY A 1085 89.93 15.28 2.02
N SER A 1086 89.36 14.48 2.91
CA SER A 1086 90.06 13.97 4.08
C SER A 1086 89.63 12.56 4.47
N VAL A 1087 90.58 11.73 4.88
CA VAL A 1087 90.36 10.45 5.55
C VAL A 1087 90.86 10.59 6.99
N GLY A 1088 90.00 10.36 7.98
CA GLY A 1088 90.31 10.64 9.38
C GLY A 1088 91.35 9.70 9.99
N ARG A 1089 91.49 8.48 9.44
CA ARG A 1089 92.44 7.46 9.89
C ARG A 1089 93.21 6.87 8.69
N ASP A 1090 93.14 5.58 8.40
CA ASP A 1090 94.02 4.94 7.42
C ASP A 1090 93.42 4.91 6.00
N VAL A 1091 94.27 4.99 4.98
CA VAL A 1091 93.93 4.64 3.60
C VAL A 1091 94.59 3.30 3.28
N SER A 1092 93.84 2.28 2.91
CA SER A 1092 94.35 0.96 2.55
C SER A 1092 93.81 0.55 1.19
N ILE A 1093 94.69 0.35 0.21
CA ILE A 1093 94.38 -0.03 -1.16
C ILE A 1093 95.08 -1.35 -1.47
N THR A 1094 94.33 -2.34 -1.94
CA THR A 1094 94.83 -3.67 -2.28
C THR A 1094 94.36 -4.07 -3.67
N GLY A 1095 95.30 -4.41 -4.56
CA GLY A 1095 95.02 -4.83 -5.94
C GLY A 1095 94.21 -6.14 -6.02
N ALA A 1096 93.45 -6.30 -7.10
CA ALA A 1096 92.64 -7.49 -7.39
C ALA A 1096 93.02 -8.09 -8.75
N PRO A 1097 92.69 -9.37 -9.03
CA PRO A 1097 93.17 -10.06 -10.24
C PRO A 1097 92.80 -9.28 -11.51
N ASN A 1098 93.80 -8.93 -12.34
CA ASN A 1098 93.66 -8.22 -13.61
C ASN A 1098 92.95 -6.84 -13.54
N ARG A 1099 92.94 -6.17 -12.37
CA ARG A 1099 92.24 -4.88 -12.21
C ARG A 1099 93.03 -3.89 -11.36
N LEU A 1100 93.14 -2.64 -11.82
CA LEU A 1100 93.73 -1.54 -11.05
C LEU A 1100 92.73 -1.05 -9.99
N THR A 1101 93.19 -0.99 -8.75
CA THR A 1101 92.45 -0.56 -7.57
C THR A 1101 93.06 0.73 -7.10
N GLY A 1102 92.28 1.76 -6.79
CA GLY A 1102 92.93 3.02 -6.46
C GLY A 1102 92.07 4.24 -6.32
N LEU A 1103 92.74 5.32 -5.93
CA LEU A 1103 92.24 6.70 -6.03
C LEU A 1103 92.70 7.28 -7.37
N PHE A 1104 91.76 7.71 -8.20
CA PHE A 1104 92.02 8.28 -9.52
C PHE A 1104 91.44 9.69 -9.58
N GLY A 1105 92.26 10.68 -9.95
CA GLY A 1105 91.85 12.09 -10.07
C GLY A 1105 92.33 12.70 -11.36
N THR A 1106 91.51 13.54 -12.00
CA THR A 1106 91.86 14.24 -13.25
C THR A 1106 91.37 15.69 -13.17
N PRO A 1107 92.23 16.72 -13.15
CA PRO A 1107 93.68 16.66 -13.37
C PRO A 1107 94.49 16.14 -12.16
N ASP A 1108 94.07 16.36 -10.90
CA ASP A 1108 94.91 16.16 -9.70
C ASP A 1108 94.28 15.30 -8.59
N ILE A 1109 95.11 14.80 -7.66
CA ILE A 1109 94.69 14.30 -6.34
C ILE A 1109 95.13 15.35 -5.31
N GLY A 1110 94.19 16.05 -4.67
CA GLY A 1110 94.49 17.22 -3.83
C GLY A 1110 95.03 18.41 -4.62
N SER A 1111 95.31 19.52 -3.93
CA SER A 1111 96.01 20.68 -4.49
C SER A 1111 96.80 21.40 -3.40
N ALA A 1112 97.67 22.36 -3.77
CA ALA A 1112 98.37 23.19 -2.79
C ALA A 1112 97.43 23.98 -1.86
N ALA A 1113 96.26 24.41 -2.36
CA ALA A 1113 95.27 25.13 -1.57
C ALA A 1113 94.37 24.23 -0.72
N SER A 1114 94.24 22.95 -1.10
CA SER A 1114 93.41 21.95 -0.43
C SER A 1114 93.97 20.55 -0.67
N PRO A 1115 95.00 20.12 0.08
CA PRO A 1115 95.60 18.80 -0.08
C PRO A 1115 94.61 17.70 0.34
N PHE A 1116 94.79 16.49 -0.19
CA PHE A 1116 94.05 15.32 0.28
C PHE A 1116 94.63 14.87 1.62
N SER A 1117 93.86 15.06 2.69
CA SER A 1117 94.34 14.90 4.05
C SER A 1117 94.14 13.47 4.57
N VAL A 1118 95.15 12.83 5.16
CA VAL A 1118 95.07 11.46 5.71
C VAL A 1118 95.53 11.47 7.18
N GLY A 1119 94.62 11.22 8.11
CA GLY A 1119 94.90 11.31 9.54
C GLY A 1119 95.70 10.13 10.12
N GLY A 1120 95.80 9.02 9.40
CA GLY A 1120 96.60 7.84 9.73
C GLY A 1120 97.63 7.56 8.65
N VAL A 1121 97.74 6.33 8.19
CA VAL A 1121 98.73 5.92 7.16
C VAL A 1121 98.09 5.51 5.85
N ILE A 1122 98.83 5.63 4.74
CA ILE A 1122 98.47 5.08 3.42
C ILE A 1122 99.16 3.72 3.24
N ARG A 1123 98.44 2.68 2.84
CA ARG A 1123 99.00 1.35 2.49
C ARG A 1123 98.53 0.97 1.10
N LEU A 1124 99.47 0.70 0.19
CA LEU A 1124 99.22 0.26 -1.18
C LEU A 1124 99.84 -1.14 -1.33
N ASN A 1125 99.05 -2.17 -1.61
CA ASN A 1125 99.53 -3.55 -1.74
C ASN A 1125 99.06 -4.18 -3.06
N ASP A 1126 99.95 -4.88 -3.77
CA ASP A 1126 99.63 -5.54 -5.06
C ASP A 1126 98.49 -6.58 -4.93
N GLY A 1127 98.37 -7.22 -3.77
CA GLY A 1127 97.35 -8.24 -3.51
C GLY A 1127 97.62 -9.54 -4.26
N SER A 1128 96.81 -9.85 -5.29
CA SER A 1128 96.86 -11.09 -6.10
C SER A 1128 97.59 -10.92 -7.44
N THR A 1129 98.00 -12.00 -8.11
CA THR A 1129 98.74 -11.96 -9.38
C THR A 1129 98.03 -11.16 -10.47
N GLY A 1130 98.64 -10.06 -10.94
CA GLY A 1130 98.17 -9.25 -12.08
C GLY A 1130 97.32 -8.01 -11.71
N GLY A 1131 97.17 -7.68 -10.43
CA GLY A 1131 96.52 -6.45 -9.95
C GLY A 1131 97.49 -5.42 -9.40
N GLY A 1132 97.11 -4.13 -9.39
CA GLY A 1132 97.89 -3.01 -8.83
C GLY A 1132 97.04 -2.12 -7.92
N ALA A 1133 97.64 -1.59 -6.85
CA ALA A 1133 97.06 -0.62 -5.91
C ALA A 1133 97.66 0.77 -6.13
N GLU A 1134 96.88 1.69 -6.69
CA GLU A 1134 97.37 2.99 -7.17
C GLU A 1134 96.73 4.19 -6.48
N ILE A 1135 97.51 5.25 -6.33
CA ILE A 1135 96.98 6.62 -6.21
C ILE A 1135 97.46 7.36 -7.46
N HIS A 1136 96.56 7.66 -8.38
CA HIS A 1136 96.89 8.02 -9.75
C HIS A 1136 96.24 9.35 -10.16
N SER A 1137 97.06 10.33 -10.58
CA SER A 1137 96.64 11.55 -11.26
C SER A 1137 96.78 11.41 -12.79
N GLY A 1138 95.66 11.57 -13.51
CA GLY A 1138 95.52 11.05 -14.88
C GLY A 1138 96.16 11.87 -16.00
N LEU A 1139 96.43 13.18 -15.85
CA LEU A 1139 97.27 14.04 -16.71
C LEU A 1139 97.02 15.55 -16.51
N PRO A 1140 98.08 16.37 -16.32
CA PRO A 1140 98.92 16.52 -15.13
C PRO A 1140 98.29 17.52 -14.12
N TYR A 1141 98.69 17.56 -12.84
CA TYR A 1141 99.88 18.28 -12.37
C TYR A 1141 100.45 17.83 -11.02
N SER A 1142 99.75 17.09 -10.17
CA SER A 1142 100.30 16.74 -8.84
C SER A 1142 99.40 15.84 -8.01
N ILE A 1143 100.03 15.08 -7.11
CA ILE A 1143 99.40 14.41 -5.97
C ILE A 1143 99.80 15.19 -4.71
N TRP A 1144 98.85 15.83 -4.03
CA TRP A 1144 99.07 16.53 -2.77
C TRP A 1144 98.44 15.74 -1.62
N ILE A 1145 99.29 15.11 -0.81
CA ILE A 1145 98.89 14.44 0.42
C ILE A 1145 99.32 15.27 1.63
N HIS A 1146 98.42 15.45 2.58
CA HIS A 1146 98.73 16.03 3.88
C HIS A 1146 98.46 15.02 4.98
N PHE A 1147 99.42 14.79 5.87
CA PHE A 1147 99.24 13.98 7.07
C PHE A 1147 99.14 14.87 8.30
N PRO A 1148 97.94 15.34 8.70
CA PRO A 1148 97.76 16.32 9.78
C PRO A 1148 98.10 15.78 11.18
N ASN A 1149 98.19 14.45 11.35
CA ASN A 1149 98.45 13.82 12.64
C ASN A 1149 99.83 13.15 12.73
N LEU A 1150 100.58 13.12 11.62
CA LEU A 1150 101.93 12.56 11.58
C LEU A 1150 102.96 13.68 11.44
N THR A 1151 104.15 13.47 11.97
CA THR A 1151 105.29 14.41 11.88
C THR A 1151 106.35 13.95 10.87
N GLY A 1152 106.16 12.78 10.24
CA GLY A 1152 106.97 12.18 9.18
C GLY A 1152 106.52 10.73 8.89
N GLY A 1153 106.87 10.17 7.71
CA GLY A 1153 106.55 8.78 7.32
C GLY A 1153 105.09 8.56 6.86
N GLY A 1154 104.54 7.37 7.08
CA GLY A 1154 103.09 7.17 7.00
C GLY A 1154 102.50 6.78 5.64
N TYR A 1155 103.31 6.43 4.65
CA TYR A 1155 102.83 5.75 3.44
C TYR A 1155 103.69 4.51 3.14
N PHE A 1156 103.05 3.42 2.73
CA PHE A 1156 103.66 2.11 2.51
C PHE A 1156 103.25 1.57 1.14
N VAL A 1157 104.21 1.06 0.37
CA VAL A 1157 103.94 0.31 -0.87
C VAL A 1157 104.52 -1.08 -0.70
N ASN A 1158 103.68 -2.12 -0.83
CA ASN A 1158 104.03 -3.53 -0.62
C ASN A 1158 104.79 -3.79 0.69
N GLY A 1159 104.31 -3.18 1.78
CA GLY A 1159 104.92 -3.31 3.13
C GLY A 1159 106.18 -2.48 3.36
N VAL A 1160 106.65 -1.69 2.38
CA VAL A 1160 107.83 -0.82 2.50
C VAL A 1160 107.41 0.63 2.73
N GLU A 1161 107.81 1.21 3.87
CA GLU A 1161 107.53 2.60 4.21
C GLU A 1161 108.34 3.58 3.34
N GLY A 1162 107.71 4.67 2.88
CA GLY A 1162 108.37 5.70 2.10
C GLY A 1162 108.54 5.38 0.60
N ALA A 1163 108.20 4.18 0.18
CA ALA A 1163 108.28 3.76 -1.22
C ALA A 1163 107.20 4.45 -2.07
N VAL A 1164 107.60 4.98 -3.22
CA VAL A 1164 106.66 5.65 -4.15
C VAL A 1164 106.00 4.65 -5.09
N SER A 1165 106.70 3.57 -5.48
CA SER A 1165 106.15 2.49 -6.30
C SER A 1165 106.82 1.15 -6.00
N GLY A 1166 106.10 0.05 -6.22
CA GLY A 1166 106.57 -1.32 -6.11
C GLY A 1166 105.63 -2.24 -6.89
N GLY A 1167 106.15 -2.94 -7.89
CA GLY A 1167 105.32 -3.75 -8.78
C GLY A 1167 104.38 -2.89 -9.62
N LEU A 1168 103.08 -3.21 -9.56
CA LEU A 1168 101.99 -2.42 -10.18
C LEU A 1168 101.32 -1.47 -9.18
N SER A 1169 101.83 -1.38 -7.94
CA SER A 1169 101.29 -0.52 -6.88
C SER A 1169 102.17 0.70 -6.63
N GLY A 1170 101.56 1.83 -6.26
CA GLY A 1170 102.29 3.06 -5.99
C GLY A 1170 101.50 4.34 -6.26
N PHE A 1171 102.20 5.47 -6.15
CA PHE A 1171 101.71 6.77 -6.55
C PHE A 1171 102.13 7.01 -8.00
N TYR A 1172 101.17 7.31 -8.88
CA TYR A 1172 101.41 7.51 -10.31
C TYR A 1172 100.90 8.88 -10.76
N ALA A 1173 101.70 9.61 -11.52
CA ALA A 1173 101.31 10.86 -12.14
C ALA A 1173 101.58 10.74 -13.65
N ASN A 1174 100.56 10.94 -14.48
CA ASN A 1174 100.64 10.77 -15.93
C ASN A 1174 101.14 9.37 -16.34
N GLY A 1175 100.56 8.31 -15.75
CA GLY A 1175 100.90 6.92 -16.07
C GLY A 1175 102.32 6.47 -15.72
N LEU A 1176 103.13 7.31 -15.07
CA LEU A 1176 104.48 7.00 -14.58
C LEU A 1176 104.52 7.11 -13.05
N PRO A 1177 105.39 6.37 -12.35
CA PRO A 1177 105.60 6.56 -10.91
C PRO A 1177 105.89 8.03 -10.60
N ALA A 1178 105.21 8.57 -9.58
CA ALA A 1178 105.40 9.95 -9.17
C ALA A 1178 106.79 10.16 -8.55
N VAL A 1179 107.24 11.40 -8.52
CA VAL A 1179 108.50 11.85 -7.97
C VAL A 1179 108.20 12.75 -6.78
N LEU A 1180 108.66 12.31 -5.60
CA LEU A 1180 108.52 13.06 -4.35
C LEU A 1180 109.07 14.48 -4.52
N ASP A 1181 108.35 15.46 -3.97
CA ASP A 1181 108.61 16.91 -4.03
C ASP A 1181 108.52 17.59 -5.40
N SER A 1182 108.27 16.85 -6.48
CA SER A 1182 108.04 17.41 -7.83
C SER A 1182 106.58 17.33 -8.27
N ASN A 1183 106.00 16.13 -8.25
CA ASN A 1183 104.61 15.89 -8.62
C ASN A 1183 103.91 14.95 -7.62
N LEU A 1184 104.61 14.47 -6.59
CA LEU A 1184 104.05 13.94 -5.34
C LEU A 1184 104.51 14.85 -4.19
N HIS A 1185 103.61 15.68 -3.69
CA HIS A 1185 103.86 16.57 -2.58
C HIS A 1185 103.26 15.99 -1.31
N ILE A 1186 104.11 15.65 -0.35
CA ILE A 1186 103.70 15.14 0.96
C ILE A 1186 104.03 16.17 2.02
N THR A 1187 103.03 16.56 2.79
CA THR A 1187 103.18 17.53 3.90
C THR A 1187 102.71 16.91 5.22
N TYR A 1188 103.29 17.35 6.33
CA TYR A 1188 103.05 16.81 7.67
C TYR A 1188 102.62 17.91 8.64
N ARG A 1189 102.18 17.53 9.86
CA ARG A 1189 101.98 18.48 10.95
C ARG A 1189 103.32 19.13 11.34
N PRO A 1190 103.39 20.48 11.49
CA PRO A 1190 104.60 21.13 12.02
C PRO A 1190 104.92 20.66 13.45
N LEU A 1191 106.18 20.34 13.74
CA LEU A 1191 106.67 20.11 15.11
C LEU A 1191 106.50 21.41 15.93
N ALA A 1192 105.69 21.38 16.99
CA ALA A 1192 105.48 22.54 17.85
C ALA A 1192 106.73 22.80 18.72
N ILE A 1193 107.52 23.81 18.36
CA ILE A 1193 108.51 24.43 19.25
C ILE A 1193 107.84 25.57 20.02
N ILE A 1194 107.95 25.53 21.35
CA ILE A 1194 107.43 26.50 22.30
C ILE A 1194 108.31 27.76 22.27
N SER A 1195 107.78 28.88 21.76
CA SER A 1195 108.26 30.26 21.99
C SER A 1195 107.27 31.28 21.41
N GLN A 1196 106.65 32.09 22.27
CA GLN A 1196 105.87 33.32 21.99
C GLN A 1196 106.69 34.56 22.45
N PRO A 1197 106.29 35.85 22.23
CA PRO A 1197 105.40 36.49 21.23
C PRO A 1197 105.97 37.84 20.65
N VAL A 1198 105.12 38.56 19.87
CA VAL A 1198 105.06 40.02 19.56
C VAL A 1198 105.69 40.43 18.20
N LEU A 1199 104.89 40.67 17.14
CA LEU A 1199 104.27 41.96 16.68
C LEU A 1199 105.33 43.06 16.37
N ASP A 1200 105.34 43.85 15.30
CA ASP A 1200 104.33 44.21 14.29
C ASP A 1200 104.99 45.09 13.18
N PHE A 1201 104.39 45.07 11.98
CA PHE A 1201 104.14 46.21 11.07
C PHE A 1201 105.24 46.97 10.26
N ILE A 1202 104.77 47.55 9.12
CA ILE A 1202 105.34 48.52 8.13
C ILE A 1202 105.86 47.86 6.82
N ALA A 1203 105.51 48.28 5.58
CA ALA A 1203 104.52 49.18 4.98
C ALA A 1203 104.62 49.08 3.42
N GLN A 1204 103.74 49.81 2.70
CA GLN A 1204 103.74 50.14 1.25
C GLN A 1204 103.04 49.13 0.33
N SER A 1205 102.14 49.46 -0.59
CA SER A 1205 101.52 50.72 -1.07
C SER A 1205 100.44 50.28 -2.09
N SER A 1206 99.14 50.55 -1.92
CA SER A 1206 98.40 51.64 -2.58
C SER A 1206 98.85 51.92 -4.03
N PHE A 1207 98.01 51.89 -5.07
CA PHE A 1207 96.83 52.74 -5.25
C PHE A 1207 95.98 52.27 -6.44
N ALA A 1208 94.65 52.40 -6.30
CA ALA A 1208 93.68 52.48 -7.39
C ALA A 1208 93.91 53.73 -8.27
N PRO A 1209 93.22 53.86 -9.41
CA PRO A 1209 92.29 55.00 -9.52
C PRO A 1209 90.96 54.58 -10.18
N ALA A 1210 89.78 54.97 -9.66
CA ALA A 1210 89.18 56.32 -9.73
C ALA A 1210 88.49 56.58 -11.10
N VAL A 1211 87.33 57.21 -11.25
CA VAL A 1211 86.44 58.01 -10.37
C VAL A 1211 85.23 58.45 -11.24
N PHE A 1212 83.98 58.30 -10.73
CA PHE A 1212 82.78 59.20 -10.75
C PHE A 1212 82.27 59.86 -12.07
N PRO A 1213 81.10 60.56 -12.14
CA PRO A 1213 80.14 61.02 -11.08
C PRO A 1213 78.62 60.87 -11.42
N VAL A 1214 77.79 61.46 -10.53
CA VAL A 1214 76.48 62.13 -10.74
C VAL A 1214 75.18 61.39 -10.32
N ASN A 1215 74.71 61.74 -9.12
CA ASN A 1215 73.41 62.34 -8.74
C ASN A 1215 72.08 62.03 -9.48
N THR A 1216 71.02 61.88 -8.64
CA THR A 1216 69.54 62.05 -8.87
C THR A 1216 68.84 60.97 -9.74
N LEU A 1217 67.68 60.33 -9.45
CA LEU A 1217 66.49 60.45 -8.57
C LEU A 1217 65.94 58.99 -8.33
N GLN A 1218 65.46 58.57 -7.14
CA GLN A 1218 64.05 58.53 -6.66
C GLN A 1218 63.04 57.70 -7.52
N PRO A 1219 61.96 57.13 -6.95
CA PRO A 1219 61.77 55.94 -6.06
C PRO A 1219 60.84 54.90 -6.81
N PRO A 1220 60.03 53.94 -6.23
CA PRO A 1220 59.63 53.64 -4.83
C PRO A 1220 59.76 52.15 -4.39
N ASN A 1221 60.01 51.88 -3.10
CA ASN A 1221 59.06 51.42 -2.03
C ASN A 1221 59.11 49.89 -1.80
N VAL A 1222 58.99 49.29 -0.61
CA VAL A 1222 58.76 49.71 0.80
C VAL A 1222 58.86 48.43 1.69
N ASN A 1223 59.45 48.56 2.90
CA ASN A 1223 59.11 48.01 4.24
C ASN A 1223 58.61 46.55 4.45
N LEU A 1224 58.62 45.91 5.62
CA LEU A 1224 59.05 46.06 7.04
C LEU A 1224 58.87 44.60 7.62
N LEU A 1225 59.72 44.03 8.48
CA LEU A 1225 59.78 44.15 9.95
C LEU A 1225 58.83 43.24 10.79
N LEU A 1226 59.45 42.57 11.78
CA LEU A 1226 59.03 42.19 13.14
C LEU A 1226 57.89 41.16 13.43
N ALA A 1227 58.33 40.05 14.04
CA ALA A 1227 58.13 39.60 15.43
C ALA A 1227 56.73 39.43 16.11
N ALA A 1228 56.64 38.25 16.76
CA ALA A 1228 56.06 37.90 18.08
C ALA A 1228 54.59 37.42 18.20
N ALA A 1229 54.44 36.38 19.04
CA ALA A 1229 53.24 35.65 19.49
C ALA A 1229 52.28 36.53 20.36
N PRO A 1230 51.10 36.08 20.89
CA PRO A 1230 50.89 34.90 21.77
C PRO A 1230 49.45 34.27 21.71
N PRO A 1231 49.02 33.35 22.62
CA PRO A 1231 47.71 32.68 22.59
C PRO A 1231 46.62 33.41 23.41
N GLY A 1232 45.34 33.10 23.15
CA GLY A 1232 44.24 33.13 24.14
C GLY A 1232 42.93 33.85 23.76
N ALA A 1233 41.85 33.05 23.64
CA ALA A 1233 40.41 33.29 23.94
C ALA A 1233 39.63 34.55 23.48
N GLY A 1234 38.43 34.31 22.91
CA GLY A 1234 37.18 35.03 23.28
C GLY A 1234 36.49 35.92 22.23
N GLU A 1235 35.35 35.41 21.73
CA GLU A 1235 34.05 36.06 21.41
C GLU A 1235 33.88 37.20 20.38
N GLU A 1236 32.79 37.05 19.60
CA GLU A 1236 31.87 38.06 18.99
C GLU A 1236 32.44 39.08 17.99
N GLN A 1237 31.75 39.61 16.97
CA GLN A 1237 30.40 39.51 16.42
C GLN A 1237 30.42 40.36 15.12
N GLU A 1238 29.63 39.94 14.12
CA GLU A 1238 29.00 40.74 13.03
C GLU A 1238 29.78 41.34 11.82
N ARG A 1239 29.16 41.06 10.65
CA ARG A 1239 28.76 41.96 9.53
C ARG A 1239 29.86 42.82 8.86
N ASP A 1240 29.96 42.94 7.53
CA ASP A 1240 29.02 42.84 6.43
C ASP A 1240 29.80 42.51 5.13
N ASP A 1241 29.10 41.87 4.20
CA ASP A 1241 29.34 41.79 2.74
C ASP A 1241 29.49 43.21 2.10
N PRO A 1242 29.86 43.44 0.82
CA PRO A 1242 29.96 42.49 -0.30
C PRO A 1242 31.10 42.70 -1.34
N ASP A 1243 31.13 41.74 -2.27
CA ASP A 1243 31.34 41.86 -3.73
C ASP A 1243 32.73 41.85 -4.42
N LEU A 1244 32.82 40.85 -5.30
CA LEU A 1244 33.24 40.87 -6.72
C LEU A 1244 34.73 40.99 -7.14
N ALA A 1245 35.17 39.88 -7.74
CA ALA A 1245 35.66 39.74 -9.13
C ALA A 1245 37.08 39.13 -9.30
N ASN A 1246 37.06 38.01 -10.04
CA ASN A 1246 38.12 37.17 -10.62
C ASN A 1246 38.85 36.16 -9.73
#